data_AF-A0A6A4TYA2-F1
#
_entry.id   AF-A0A6A4TYA2-F1
#
_cell.length_a   1.000
_cell.length_b   1.000
_cell.length_c   1.000
_cell.angle_alpha   90.00
_cell.angle_beta   90.00
_cell.angle_gamma   90.00
#
_symmetry.space_group_name_H-M   'P 1'
#
loop_
_entity.id
_entity.type
_entity.pdbx_description
1 polymer ?
#
loop_
_entity_poly.entity_id
_entity_poly.type
_entity_poly.pdbx_seq_one_letter_code
_entity_poly.pdbx_strand_id
1 'polypeptide(L)'
;MLPQHLKQIRVLVLNDQEDLQRTLFRLEQGFELQFRLGPSLQGRRILLRTNYPLEGQRFERNNFRVLAWNYPTGREDDSDKFCSLDLKVAGSYQYYFGYGGTERSGAGYIVVDPVLRVGVENNVLPLDCITIQTYLSKCLGHLDDWTDRLRVAKESGYTMIHLTPLQTLGESRSCYSLADQLTYSPEFSPEGQSYSWTDVGALVEKMRTEWNMLCITDVVYNHTGTKPDHSKTGGKKGLKIIQDPQYRRYGNTVDMDSALETFVPHSPSPQHIEECCDWLRRKLSELNEEQHHIVKQHQEQAANCIVGNVLYERLADHGPKLGPVSRNKPLVTRYFTFTYQDLTLEQELQLLDQPDETCHFLAHNGWVMADDPLRNFAELGSNVYLRRELICWGDSVKLRYGRGPEDCPYLWAHMRKYTEITAKHFHGVRLDNCHSTPLHVAEAMLDAARAVRSDLYVIAELFTGSELIDNVFVNRLGIISLIREAMSAGDSHEEGRLVYRYGGEPVGAFVQPSLRPLMPSIAHAMFLDVTHDNECPIQISVVKEERLYPKWNPSAPPTSAGEVGPQSGIIAGKVALNKLHQELAAQGFIQLSLCGIHTFELATGDWVLTRVSLSVSAGKIEEVVLEARTVERHAGSYKKDEAYINGMSEYTVEIKEHIPDQFGPHRSDDGGGAEVLSVPVQPEVQERQRGRRTPTRRSAEAFGSVSTLSFQTQQGDIRIGGLMSVLADVRPNNDLGHPVCANLRQGDWLIEFVSNRLINREGPLAQVGQWLGAMFNYLKHIPRYLIPCYFDAILVSTYTTALDATYNLMSSFVQNGSSFVRHLALGSVQMCGVGRFLALPPLSVKIEDVPYRISPVTGQKEQCCVSLAAVSVCVLMTLHFAQDYSTHVPQGHEILRCPVTRMYPTDDCEPCKPGEVEQPLYDVIQEALQRHLEGISFRERNAGAKIDMNMKDEGFSVVAKVDPATGFVSGGNRFNCGTWMDKMGESERARNKGEQPLYDVIQEALQRHLEGISFRERNAGAKIDMNMKDEGFSVVAKVDPATGFVSGGNRFNCGTWMDKMGESERARNKGVPATPRDGAAVEIVGLSKSAVRWVVELHAKGLFPYDGAKVHRDGKESFVSYSQWNQQLHQGFEAGFWVSGDPEDPNEQHPDLVHKKNIYKDSCGASSHWCDYQLRPNFTIAMVVAPELFTVERAWEALEVAQDKLLGPLGMKTLDPE
;
A
#
# COMPACT_ATOMS: atom_id res chain seq x y z
N MET A 1 -15.57 7.40 20.79
CA MET A 1 -16.02 8.45 19.85
C MET A 1 -14.80 9.21 19.33
N LEU A 2 -14.55 9.19 18.01
CA LEU A 2 -13.61 10.09 17.35
C LEU A 2 -14.28 11.45 17.05
N PRO A 3 -13.53 12.55 16.84
CA PRO A 3 -14.13 13.84 16.51
C PRO A 3 -14.75 13.84 15.10
N GLN A 4 -16.08 13.92 15.00
CA GLN A 4 -16.85 13.98 13.74
C GLN A 4 -16.65 15.29 12.92
N HIS A 5 -15.61 16.07 13.22
CA HIS A 5 -15.31 17.36 12.58
C HIS A 5 -13.98 17.37 11.81
N LEU A 6 -13.26 16.24 11.74
CA LEU A 6 -12.03 16.11 10.95
C LEU A 6 -12.36 15.51 9.58
N LYS A 7 -11.95 16.21 8.52
CA LYS A 7 -12.09 15.72 7.14
C LYS A 7 -11.42 14.36 6.99
N GLN A 8 -12.14 13.39 6.45
CA GLN A 8 -11.61 12.07 6.16
C GLN A 8 -10.85 12.11 4.84
N ILE A 9 -9.58 11.72 4.87
CA ILE A 9 -8.68 11.71 3.73
C ILE A 9 -8.18 10.27 3.54
N ARG A 10 -8.21 9.78 2.30
CA ARG A 10 -7.65 8.49 1.92
C ARG A 10 -6.57 8.70 0.88
N VAL A 11 -5.41 8.07 1.07
CA VAL A 11 -4.24 8.25 0.21
C VAL A 11 -4.03 6.99 -0.63
N LEU A 12 -4.14 7.12 -1.95
CA LEU A 12 -3.81 6.07 -2.91
C LEU A 12 -2.46 6.38 -3.53
N VAL A 13 -1.49 5.47 -3.35
CA VAL A 13 -0.16 5.58 -3.94
C VAL A 13 -0.20 4.91 -5.32
N LEU A 14 0.31 5.59 -6.34
CA LEU A 14 0.37 5.09 -7.72
C LEU A 14 1.76 4.52 -8.02
N ASN A 15 1.84 3.25 -8.40
CA ASN A 15 3.08 2.62 -8.84
C ASN A 15 3.05 2.29 -10.33
N ASP A 16 4.23 2.14 -10.95
CA ASP A 16 4.33 1.71 -12.34
C ASP A 16 3.82 0.28 -12.56
N GLN A 17 3.17 0.03 -13.69
CA GLN A 17 2.59 -1.27 -14.09
C GLN A 17 1.50 -1.84 -13.15
N GLU A 18 0.89 -0.99 -12.31
CA GLU A 18 -0.10 -1.39 -11.31
C GLU A 18 -1.54 -1.40 -11.87
N ASP A 19 -2.12 -2.60 -12.09
CA ASP A 19 -3.52 -2.78 -12.47
C ASP A 19 -4.38 -3.22 -11.27
N LEU A 20 -5.20 -2.28 -10.78
CA LEU A 20 -6.07 -2.45 -9.63
C LEU A 20 -7.56 -2.60 -10.02
N GLN A 21 -7.86 -2.95 -11.27
CA GLN A 21 -9.26 -3.09 -11.74
C GLN A 21 -10.07 -4.18 -11.01
N ARG A 22 -9.42 -5.19 -10.42
CA ARG A 22 -10.05 -6.24 -9.60
C ARG A 22 -9.99 -5.97 -8.09
N THR A 23 -9.40 -4.86 -7.69
CA THR A 23 -9.28 -4.43 -6.29
C THR A 23 -10.44 -3.50 -5.96
N LEU A 24 -11.23 -3.83 -4.94
CA LEU A 24 -12.38 -3.04 -4.55
C LEU A 24 -11.99 -1.96 -3.53
N PHE A 25 -12.08 -0.70 -3.95
CA PHE A 25 -11.88 0.47 -3.09
C PHE A 25 -13.19 1.23 -2.89
N ARG A 26 -13.69 1.26 -1.65
CA ARG A 26 -14.95 1.94 -1.28
C ARG A 26 -14.71 3.17 -0.41
N LEU A 27 -15.50 4.21 -0.64
CA LEU A 27 -15.41 5.51 0.01
C LEU A 27 -16.80 6.10 0.27
N GLU A 28 -16.98 6.70 1.44
CA GLU A 28 -18.19 7.46 1.77
C GLU A 28 -18.18 8.84 1.10
N GLN A 29 -19.36 9.43 0.89
CA GLN A 29 -19.45 10.84 0.47
C GLN A 29 -18.92 11.80 1.55
N GLY A 30 -18.30 12.90 1.11
CA GLY A 30 -17.62 13.87 1.96
C GLY A 30 -16.16 13.52 2.24
N PHE A 31 -15.67 12.35 1.81
CA PHE A 31 -14.26 11.99 1.91
C PHE A 31 -13.44 12.66 0.79
N GLU A 32 -12.17 12.92 1.07
CA GLU A 32 -11.17 13.32 0.07
C GLU A 32 -10.30 12.12 -0.31
N LEU A 33 -10.18 11.86 -1.61
CA LEU A 33 -9.17 10.94 -2.15
C LEU A 33 -7.97 11.73 -2.64
N GLN A 34 -6.77 11.42 -2.14
CA GLN A 34 -5.49 11.95 -2.62
C GLN A 34 -4.70 10.86 -3.35
N PHE A 35 -4.45 11.06 -4.64
CA PHE A 35 -3.48 10.26 -5.40
C PHE A 35 -2.08 10.84 -5.21
N ARG A 36 -1.10 10.00 -4.84
CA ARG A 36 0.33 10.37 -4.69
C ARG A 36 1.21 9.47 -5.55
N LEU A 37 2.41 9.93 -5.91
CA LEU A 37 3.37 9.10 -6.62
C LEU A 37 4.09 8.14 -5.68
N GLY A 38 4.08 6.85 -6.02
CA GLY A 38 4.99 5.86 -5.46
C GLY A 38 6.40 6.00 -6.04
N PRO A 39 7.41 5.39 -5.41
CA PRO A 39 8.83 5.58 -5.78
C PRO A 39 9.14 5.25 -7.25
N SER A 40 8.40 4.32 -7.86
CA SER A 40 8.57 3.93 -9.27
C SER A 40 8.13 4.99 -10.28
N LEU A 41 7.38 6.01 -9.86
CA LEU A 41 6.89 7.10 -10.70
C LEU A 41 7.50 8.47 -10.40
N GLN A 42 8.23 8.61 -9.29
CA GLN A 42 8.89 9.87 -8.91
C GLN A 42 9.94 10.28 -9.95
N GLY A 43 10.04 11.58 -10.23
CA GLY A 43 10.90 12.13 -11.29
C GLY A 43 10.33 11.95 -12.71
N ARG A 44 9.18 11.28 -12.88
CA ARG A 44 8.50 11.13 -14.17
C ARG A 44 7.31 12.08 -14.29
N ARG A 45 7.08 12.63 -15.49
CA ARG A 45 5.93 13.51 -15.78
C ARG A 45 4.65 12.68 -15.97
N ILE A 46 3.97 12.37 -14.86
CA ILE A 46 2.73 11.57 -14.85
C ILE A 46 1.49 12.40 -15.22
N LEU A 47 0.69 11.89 -16.16
CA LEU A 47 -0.64 12.40 -16.49
C LEU A 47 -1.73 11.47 -15.93
N LEU A 48 -2.26 11.81 -14.76
CA LEU A 48 -3.39 11.13 -14.13
C LEU A 48 -4.72 11.62 -14.70
N ARG A 49 -5.61 10.69 -15.06
CA ARG A 49 -6.96 10.95 -15.59
C ARG A 49 -8.02 10.19 -14.80
N THR A 50 -9.23 10.75 -14.72
CA THR A 50 -10.41 10.10 -14.14
C THR A 50 -11.70 10.55 -14.83
N ASN A 51 -12.73 9.71 -14.80
CA ASN A 51 -14.09 10.08 -15.20
C ASN A 51 -14.94 10.61 -14.02
N TYR A 52 -14.35 10.84 -12.84
CA TYR A 52 -15.03 11.55 -11.76
C TYR A 52 -15.45 12.95 -12.22
N PRO A 53 -16.75 13.33 -12.17
CA PRO A 53 -17.23 14.58 -12.75
C PRO A 53 -16.61 15.81 -12.09
N LEU A 54 -16.62 16.96 -12.78
CA LEU A 54 -16.41 18.25 -12.13
C LEU A 54 -17.65 18.64 -11.32
N GLU A 55 -17.48 19.51 -10.33
CA GLU A 55 -18.59 19.99 -9.51
C GLU A 55 -19.66 20.68 -10.37
N GLY A 56 -20.90 20.23 -10.24
CA GLY A 56 -22.03 20.68 -11.06
C GLY A 56 -22.17 20.03 -12.45
N GLN A 57 -21.21 19.20 -12.88
CA GLN A 57 -21.34 18.45 -14.14
C GLN A 57 -22.03 17.09 -13.93
N ARG A 58 -22.65 16.56 -14.99
CA ARG A 58 -23.16 15.18 -15.01
C ARG A 58 -22.03 14.19 -15.22
N PHE A 59 -22.20 12.96 -14.70
CA PHE A 59 -21.28 11.87 -14.97
C PHE A 59 -21.47 11.32 -16.39
N GLU A 60 -20.36 11.06 -17.07
CA GLU A 60 -20.30 10.41 -18.38
C GLU A 60 -19.16 9.38 -18.36
N ARG A 61 -19.49 8.08 -18.35
CA ARG A 61 -18.52 6.98 -18.11
C ARG A 61 -17.25 7.03 -18.98
N ASN A 62 -17.37 7.48 -20.23
CA ASN A 62 -16.27 7.55 -21.19
C ASN A 62 -15.53 8.90 -21.23
N ASN A 63 -15.95 9.89 -20.45
CA ASN A 63 -15.39 11.25 -20.45
C ASN A 63 -14.34 11.40 -19.35
N PHE A 64 -13.05 11.48 -19.72
CA PHE A 64 -11.94 11.51 -18.78
C PHE A 64 -11.26 12.87 -18.73
N ARG A 65 -11.23 13.50 -17.55
CA ARG A 65 -10.46 14.73 -17.28
C ARG A 65 -9.10 14.41 -16.67
N VAL A 66 -8.11 15.25 -16.98
CA VAL A 66 -6.80 15.25 -16.31
C VAL A 66 -6.93 15.90 -14.94
N LEU A 67 -6.27 15.35 -13.91
CA LEU A 67 -6.18 15.99 -12.59
C LEU A 67 -4.91 16.83 -12.47
N ALA A 68 -5.03 17.97 -11.78
CA ALA A 68 -3.90 18.86 -11.51
C ALA A 68 -3.14 18.42 -10.26
N TRP A 69 -1.81 18.41 -10.34
CA TRP A 69 -0.92 18.15 -9.20
C TRP A 69 -0.88 19.38 -8.29
N ASN A 70 -1.25 19.20 -7.02
CA ASN A 70 -1.07 20.19 -5.96
C ASN A 70 0.28 19.98 -5.27
N TYR A 71 0.95 21.07 -4.92
CA TYR A 71 2.29 21.07 -4.31
C TYR A 71 2.22 21.67 -2.91
N PRO A 72 2.22 20.86 -1.82
CA PRO A 72 1.97 21.35 -0.46
C PRO A 72 2.99 22.37 0.06
N THR A 73 4.23 22.29 -0.44
CA THR A 73 5.36 23.16 -0.10
C THR A 73 5.50 24.37 -1.02
N GLY A 74 4.63 24.51 -2.03
CA GLY A 74 4.74 25.51 -3.09
C GLY A 74 5.92 25.31 -4.04
N ARG A 75 6.61 24.17 -3.98
CA ARG A 75 7.75 23.79 -4.84
C ARG A 75 7.39 22.55 -5.65
N GLU A 76 7.97 22.40 -6.84
CA GLU A 76 7.84 21.20 -7.66
C GLU A 76 8.67 20.02 -7.09
N ASP A 77 8.23 19.51 -5.94
CA ASP A 77 8.77 18.33 -5.26
C ASP A 77 7.84 17.13 -5.46
N ASP A 78 8.37 16.06 -6.06
CA ASP A 78 7.66 14.82 -6.36
C ASP A 78 7.30 13.98 -5.13
N SER A 79 7.94 14.25 -3.97
CA SER A 79 7.78 13.48 -2.74
C SER A 79 6.38 13.62 -2.12
N ASP A 80 5.82 14.83 -2.15
CA ASP A 80 4.59 15.20 -1.42
C ASP A 80 3.45 15.67 -2.34
N LYS A 81 3.69 15.83 -3.65
CA LYS A 81 2.66 16.31 -4.59
C LYS A 81 1.48 15.33 -4.68
N PHE A 82 0.26 15.85 -4.77
CA PHE A 82 -0.94 15.04 -4.86
C PHE A 82 -2.02 15.62 -5.78
N CYS A 83 -2.76 14.73 -6.44
CA CYS A 83 -4.05 15.07 -7.08
C CYS A 83 -5.18 14.73 -6.10
N SER A 84 -6.08 15.67 -5.82
CA SER A 84 -7.22 15.44 -4.92
C SER A 84 -8.56 15.35 -5.65
N LEU A 85 -9.49 14.57 -5.06
CA LEU A 85 -10.91 14.52 -5.40
C LEU A 85 -11.74 14.65 -4.11
N ASP A 86 -12.61 15.64 -4.05
CA ASP A 86 -13.67 15.74 -3.04
C ASP A 86 -14.90 14.95 -3.52
N LEU A 87 -15.24 13.87 -2.80
CA LEU A 87 -16.22 12.89 -3.26
C LEU A 87 -17.63 13.31 -2.81
N LYS A 88 -18.37 13.97 -3.72
CA LYS A 88 -19.71 14.56 -3.46
C LYS A 88 -20.87 13.81 -4.14
N VAL A 89 -20.56 12.85 -5.00
CA VAL A 89 -21.55 12.10 -5.82
C VAL A 89 -21.25 10.60 -5.72
N ALA A 90 -22.26 9.80 -5.41
CA ALA A 90 -22.19 8.33 -5.39
C ALA A 90 -22.02 7.72 -6.79
N GLY A 91 -21.46 6.51 -6.88
CA GLY A 91 -21.32 5.77 -8.13
C GLY A 91 -20.02 5.01 -8.27
N SER A 92 -19.71 4.60 -9.50
CA SER A 92 -18.46 3.96 -9.90
C SER A 92 -17.65 4.91 -10.77
N TYR A 93 -16.35 5.06 -10.44
CA TYR A 93 -15.45 5.95 -11.15
C TYR A 93 -14.13 5.24 -11.46
N GLN A 94 -13.64 5.40 -12.69
CA GLN A 94 -12.37 4.86 -13.14
C GLN A 94 -11.29 5.94 -13.08
N TYR A 95 -10.07 5.54 -12.78
CA TYR A 95 -8.86 6.34 -13.00
C TYR A 95 -7.82 5.54 -13.79
N TYR A 96 -6.96 6.25 -14.52
CA TYR A 96 -5.77 5.69 -15.14
C TYR A 96 -4.68 6.75 -15.29
N PHE A 97 -3.42 6.33 -15.38
CA PHE A 97 -2.28 7.24 -15.52
C PHE A 97 -1.23 6.68 -16.48
N GLY A 98 -0.42 7.57 -17.04
CA GLY A 98 0.65 7.25 -17.98
C GLY A 98 1.73 8.33 -18.04
N TYR A 99 2.85 7.99 -18.67
CA TYR A 99 4.03 8.83 -18.85
C TYR A 99 4.77 8.44 -20.15
N GLY A 100 5.67 9.29 -20.64
CA GLY A 100 6.61 8.91 -21.72
C GLY A 100 5.98 8.55 -23.08
N GLY A 101 4.70 8.87 -23.29
CA GLY A 101 3.93 8.47 -24.48
C GLY A 101 3.02 7.25 -24.26
N THR A 102 3.26 6.46 -23.21
CA THR A 102 2.36 5.38 -22.77
C THR A 102 1.11 5.98 -22.13
N GLU A 103 -0.07 5.76 -22.71
CA GLU A 103 -1.33 6.32 -22.19
C GLU A 103 -1.78 5.70 -20.86
N ARG A 104 -1.46 4.41 -20.64
CA ARG A 104 -1.86 3.61 -19.48
C ARG A 104 -0.67 2.75 -18.99
N SER A 105 -0.01 3.19 -17.93
CA SER A 105 0.89 2.33 -17.13
C SER A 105 0.13 1.65 -15.98
N GLY A 106 -0.93 2.28 -15.46
CA GLY A 106 -1.76 1.69 -14.40
C GLY A 106 -3.16 2.30 -14.35
N ALA A 107 -4.08 1.58 -13.73
CA ALA A 107 -5.52 1.90 -13.71
C ALA A 107 -6.25 1.22 -12.54
N GLY A 108 -7.42 1.74 -12.19
CA GLY A 108 -8.30 1.11 -11.20
C GLY A 108 -9.66 1.79 -11.10
N TYR A 109 -10.47 1.30 -10.17
CA TYR A 109 -11.81 1.83 -9.88
C TYR A 109 -11.92 2.32 -8.42
N ILE A 110 -12.87 3.23 -8.20
CA ILE A 110 -13.27 3.78 -6.91
C ILE A 110 -14.80 3.73 -6.89
N VAL A 111 -15.38 3.11 -5.86
CA VAL A 111 -16.83 3.11 -5.62
C VAL A 111 -17.13 4.09 -4.49
N VAL A 112 -18.07 5.00 -4.74
CA VAL A 112 -18.53 5.98 -3.75
C VAL A 112 -19.95 5.64 -3.33
N ASP A 113 -20.15 5.42 -2.04
CA ASP A 113 -21.41 4.92 -1.47
C ASP A 113 -22.51 6.03 -1.43
N PRO A 114 -23.81 5.67 -1.57
CA PRO A 114 -24.93 6.61 -1.51
C PRO A 114 -25.28 7.02 -0.07
N VAL A 115 -25.71 8.27 0.12
CA VAL A 115 -26.18 8.73 1.43
C VAL A 115 -27.70 8.62 1.49
N LEU A 116 -28.18 7.55 2.11
CA LEU A 116 -29.61 7.26 2.23
C LEU A 116 -30.28 8.18 3.27
N ARG A 117 -31.51 8.63 2.99
CA ARG A 117 -32.20 9.66 3.78
C ARG A 117 -33.68 9.35 4.01
N VAL A 118 -34.10 9.43 5.26
CA VAL A 118 -35.45 9.08 5.73
C VAL A 118 -36.06 10.18 6.60
N GLY A 119 -37.38 10.16 6.70
CA GLY A 119 -38.16 11.11 7.48
C GLY A 119 -38.27 12.50 6.85
N VAL A 120 -39.13 13.34 7.45
CA VAL A 120 -39.38 14.73 7.02
C VAL A 120 -38.12 15.60 7.13
N GLU A 121 -37.25 15.32 8.11
CA GLU A 121 -35.99 16.03 8.33
C GLU A 121 -34.84 15.57 7.40
N ASN A 122 -35.06 14.52 6.59
CA ASN A 122 -34.04 13.88 5.74
C ASN A 122 -32.80 13.39 6.52
N ASN A 123 -33.05 12.83 7.71
CA ASN A 123 -32.07 12.20 8.58
C ASN A 123 -31.35 11.07 7.83
N VAL A 124 -30.03 10.97 8.01
CA VAL A 124 -29.21 9.97 7.32
C VAL A 124 -29.47 8.59 7.93
N LEU A 125 -29.73 7.60 7.08
CA LEU A 125 -29.75 6.19 7.45
C LEU A 125 -28.39 5.56 7.06
N PRO A 126 -27.55 5.15 8.02
CA PRO A 126 -26.33 4.39 7.73
C PRO A 126 -26.62 3.10 6.96
N LEU A 127 -25.67 2.65 6.13
CA LEU A 127 -25.83 1.39 5.40
C LEU A 127 -25.90 0.19 6.37
N ASP A 128 -25.13 0.24 7.45
CA ASP A 128 -25.11 -0.77 8.51
C ASP A 128 -26.38 -0.76 9.40
N CYS A 129 -27.37 0.11 9.11
CA CYS A 129 -28.71 0.11 9.74
C CYS A 129 -29.80 -0.54 8.85
N ILE A 130 -29.45 -1.08 7.68
CA ILE A 130 -30.46 -1.56 6.71
C ILE A 130 -30.96 -2.96 7.11
N THR A 131 -32.19 -3.02 7.62
CA THR A 131 -32.95 -4.25 7.83
C THR A 131 -34.08 -4.32 6.81
N ILE A 132 -34.12 -5.38 6.02
CA ILE A 132 -34.95 -5.47 4.82
C ILE A 132 -35.98 -6.61 4.90
N GLN A 133 -37.22 -6.32 4.48
CA GLN A 133 -38.27 -7.33 4.30
C GLN A 133 -38.65 -7.42 2.82
N THR A 134 -38.54 -8.61 2.22
CA THR A 134 -39.07 -8.87 0.86
C THR A 134 -40.56 -9.23 0.93
N TYR A 135 -41.34 -8.73 -0.03
CA TYR A 135 -42.72 -9.13 -0.30
C TYR A 135 -42.88 -9.54 -1.77
N LEU A 136 -43.60 -10.63 -2.01
CA LEU A 136 -44.08 -11.00 -3.35
C LEU A 136 -45.27 -10.10 -3.73
N SER A 137 -45.08 -9.20 -4.69
CA SER A 137 -46.06 -8.14 -5.02
C SER A 137 -47.44 -8.69 -5.39
N LYS A 138 -47.52 -9.82 -6.11
CA LYS A 138 -48.78 -10.52 -6.42
C LYS A 138 -49.59 -10.95 -5.19
N CYS A 139 -48.93 -11.22 -4.06
CA CYS A 139 -49.57 -11.65 -2.81
C CYS A 139 -50.05 -10.46 -1.94
N LEU A 140 -49.88 -9.21 -2.40
CA LEU A 140 -50.37 -8.02 -1.70
C LEU A 140 -51.83 -7.64 -2.06
N GLY A 141 -52.41 -8.19 -3.12
CA GLY A 141 -53.77 -7.83 -3.57
C GLY A 141 -53.85 -6.41 -4.17
N HIS A 142 -55.00 -5.74 -4.04
CA HIS A 142 -55.20 -4.38 -4.57
C HIS A 142 -54.44 -3.31 -3.76
N LEU A 143 -53.98 -2.24 -4.42
CA LEU A 143 -53.10 -1.21 -3.84
C LEU A 143 -53.67 -0.55 -2.55
N ASP A 144 -54.98 -0.43 -2.42
CA ASP A 144 -55.66 0.03 -1.21
C ASP A 144 -55.26 -0.76 0.05
N ASP A 145 -55.21 -2.09 -0.05
CA ASP A 145 -54.89 -2.97 1.08
C ASP A 145 -53.39 -2.97 1.42
N TRP A 146 -52.52 -2.48 0.54
CA TRP A 146 -51.07 -2.56 0.73
C TRP A 146 -50.61 -1.79 1.96
N THR A 147 -51.29 -0.69 2.30
CA THR A 147 -50.99 0.10 3.50
C THR A 147 -51.10 -0.74 4.78
N ASP A 148 -52.03 -1.69 4.85
CA ASP A 148 -52.24 -2.54 6.04
C ASP A 148 -51.32 -3.77 6.05
N ARG A 149 -50.92 -4.25 4.87
CA ARG A 149 -50.08 -5.44 4.66
C ARG A 149 -48.59 -5.13 4.82
N LEU A 150 -48.14 -4.00 4.26
CA LEU A 150 -46.76 -3.50 4.38
C LEU A 150 -46.48 -2.89 5.76
N ARG A 151 -47.53 -2.45 6.48
CA ARG A 151 -47.44 -2.02 7.88
C ARG A 151 -46.85 -3.11 8.77
N VAL A 152 -47.04 -4.40 8.47
CA VAL A 152 -46.43 -5.51 9.23
C VAL A 152 -44.91 -5.34 9.31
N ALA A 153 -44.23 -4.96 8.21
CA ALA A 153 -42.79 -4.73 8.22
C ALA A 153 -42.40 -3.48 9.03
N LYS A 154 -43.16 -2.39 8.93
CA LYS A 154 -42.96 -1.16 9.73
C LYS A 154 -43.04 -1.46 11.23
N GLU A 155 -44.14 -2.06 11.68
CA GLU A 155 -44.35 -2.30 13.12
C GLU A 155 -43.45 -3.45 13.62
N SER A 156 -42.88 -4.26 12.72
CA SER A 156 -41.76 -5.20 12.98
C SER A 156 -40.38 -4.53 13.06
N GLY A 157 -40.29 -3.21 12.83
CA GLY A 157 -39.05 -2.44 12.96
C GLY A 157 -38.09 -2.51 11.77
N TYR A 158 -38.50 -2.99 10.59
CA TYR A 158 -37.63 -2.97 9.41
C TYR A 158 -37.38 -1.53 8.90
N THR A 159 -36.20 -1.26 8.32
CA THR A 159 -35.86 0.05 7.73
C THR A 159 -35.98 0.09 6.21
N MET A 160 -36.14 -1.06 5.55
CA MET A 160 -36.32 -1.16 4.09
C MET A 160 -37.35 -2.23 3.69
N ILE A 161 -38.12 -1.95 2.63
CA ILE A 161 -39.00 -2.93 1.96
C ILE A 161 -38.47 -3.22 0.55
N HIS A 162 -38.38 -4.50 0.21
CA HIS A 162 -38.14 -4.97 -1.15
C HIS A 162 -39.44 -5.52 -1.75
N LEU A 163 -39.81 -5.01 -2.92
CA LEU A 163 -40.93 -5.52 -3.71
C LEU A 163 -40.40 -6.27 -4.94
N THR A 164 -40.89 -7.48 -5.19
CA THR A 164 -40.71 -8.13 -6.50
C THR A 164 -41.39 -7.31 -7.60
N PRO A 165 -41.12 -7.54 -8.91
CA PRO A 165 -41.64 -6.69 -9.97
C PRO A 165 -43.15 -6.40 -9.92
N LEU A 166 -43.50 -5.19 -10.36
CA LEU A 166 -44.81 -4.54 -10.25
C LEU A 166 -45.48 -4.34 -11.63
N GLN A 167 -44.81 -4.79 -12.67
CA GLN A 167 -45.17 -4.72 -14.06
C GLN A 167 -46.18 -5.81 -14.43
N THR A 168 -46.83 -5.69 -15.58
CA THR A 168 -47.76 -6.72 -16.08
C THR A 168 -47.05 -8.06 -16.28
N LEU A 169 -47.55 -9.12 -15.63
CA LEU A 169 -46.94 -10.46 -15.66
C LEU A 169 -47.29 -11.25 -16.93
N GLY A 170 -46.44 -12.22 -17.27
CA GLY A 170 -46.62 -13.17 -18.38
C GLY A 170 -47.50 -14.38 -18.03
N GLU A 171 -47.67 -15.28 -19.01
CA GLU A 171 -48.60 -16.43 -18.93
C GLU A 171 -48.36 -17.38 -17.74
N SER A 172 -47.14 -17.46 -17.22
CA SER A 172 -46.80 -18.28 -16.06
C SER A 172 -47.20 -17.68 -14.70
N ARG A 173 -47.58 -16.39 -14.67
CA ARG A 173 -47.77 -15.57 -13.45
C ARG A 173 -46.56 -15.59 -12.48
N SER A 174 -45.38 -15.89 -13.00
CA SER A 174 -44.09 -15.68 -12.32
C SER A 174 -43.85 -14.18 -12.16
N CYS A 175 -43.36 -13.75 -10.98
CA CYS A 175 -43.02 -12.35 -10.72
C CYS A 175 -41.91 -11.82 -11.64
N TYR A 176 -41.13 -12.69 -12.29
CA TYR A 176 -39.97 -12.32 -13.11
C TYR A 176 -40.22 -12.38 -14.63
N SER A 177 -41.21 -13.15 -15.09
CA SER A 177 -41.62 -13.13 -16.51
C SER A 177 -42.57 -11.96 -16.76
N LEU A 178 -42.02 -10.82 -17.21
CA LEU A 178 -42.77 -9.57 -17.43
C LEU A 178 -43.26 -9.44 -18.87
N ALA A 179 -44.57 -9.34 -19.08
CA ALA A 179 -45.19 -9.18 -20.39
C ALA A 179 -45.03 -7.76 -20.98
N ASP A 180 -44.90 -6.75 -20.12
CA ASP A 180 -44.56 -5.37 -20.49
C ASP A 180 -43.88 -4.67 -19.31
N GLN A 181 -42.61 -4.28 -19.48
CA GLN A 181 -41.79 -3.64 -18.43
C GLN A 181 -42.20 -2.20 -18.10
N LEU A 182 -43.00 -1.53 -18.96
CA LEU A 182 -43.41 -0.13 -18.79
C LEU A 182 -44.77 0.01 -18.11
N THR A 183 -45.68 -0.94 -18.37
CA THR A 183 -47.05 -0.92 -17.85
C THR A 183 -47.11 -1.50 -16.43
N TYR A 184 -47.60 -0.69 -15.49
CA TYR A 184 -47.95 -1.12 -14.13
C TYR A 184 -49.10 -2.14 -14.19
N SER A 185 -49.01 -3.23 -13.42
CA SER A 185 -49.96 -4.34 -13.54
C SER A 185 -51.40 -3.91 -13.18
N PRO A 186 -52.40 -4.16 -14.04
CA PRO A 186 -53.79 -3.86 -13.74
C PRO A 186 -54.35 -4.74 -12.60
N GLU A 187 -53.72 -5.89 -12.31
CA GLU A 187 -54.14 -6.81 -11.23
C GLU A 187 -54.13 -6.16 -9.83
N PHE A 188 -53.40 -5.05 -9.65
CA PHE A 188 -53.37 -4.30 -8.39
C PHE A 188 -54.50 -3.26 -8.26
N SER A 189 -55.40 -3.17 -9.24
CA SER A 189 -56.54 -2.23 -9.25
C SER A 189 -57.88 -2.99 -9.16
N PRO A 190 -58.80 -2.61 -8.25
CA PRO A 190 -60.11 -3.24 -8.16
C PRO A 190 -61.03 -2.84 -9.31
N GLU A 191 -62.04 -3.65 -9.63
CA GLU A 191 -62.99 -3.37 -10.72
C GLU A 191 -63.66 -1.99 -10.57
N GLY A 192 -63.43 -1.11 -11.55
CA GLY A 192 -63.97 0.25 -11.59
C GLY A 192 -63.01 1.36 -11.14
N GLN A 193 -61.82 1.02 -10.65
CA GLN A 193 -60.75 1.95 -10.31
C GLN A 193 -59.45 1.56 -11.03
N SER A 194 -58.52 2.50 -11.20
CA SER A 194 -57.22 2.23 -11.83
C SER A 194 -56.10 3.00 -11.16
N TYR A 195 -55.03 2.28 -10.81
CA TYR A 195 -53.83 2.84 -10.20
C TYR A 195 -52.67 2.94 -11.19
N SER A 196 -51.70 3.79 -10.86
CA SER A 196 -50.54 4.11 -11.69
C SER A 196 -49.23 4.12 -10.91
N TRP A 197 -48.11 4.20 -11.64
CA TRP A 197 -46.79 4.48 -11.06
C TRP A 197 -46.77 5.73 -10.16
N THR A 198 -47.66 6.70 -10.40
CA THR A 198 -47.78 7.91 -9.57
C THR A 198 -48.25 7.59 -8.15
N ASP A 199 -49.21 6.68 -8.03
CA ASP A 199 -49.85 6.28 -6.77
C ASP A 199 -48.93 5.38 -5.95
N VAL A 200 -48.24 4.45 -6.64
CA VAL A 200 -47.11 3.69 -6.05
C VAL A 200 -46.01 4.64 -5.57
N GLY A 201 -45.69 5.68 -6.35
CA GLY A 201 -44.75 6.72 -5.95
C GLY A 201 -45.17 7.48 -4.69
N ALA A 202 -46.46 7.81 -4.57
CA ALA A 202 -47.01 8.45 -3.38
C ALA A 202 -46.94 7.52 -2.15
N LEU A 203 -47.21 6.23 -2.31
CA LEU A 203 -47.03 5.23 -1.24
C LEU A 203 -45.56 5.09 -0.83
N VAL A 204 -44.63 5.07 -1.79
CA VAL A 204 -43.18 4.98 -1.49
C VAL A 204 -42.65 6.23 -0.78
N GLU A 205 -43.06 7.44 -1.20
CA GLU A 205 -42.69 8.68 -0.50
C GLU A 205 -43.34 8.78 0.89
N LYS A 206 -44.56 8.24 1.06
CA LYS A 206 -45.22 8.10 2.37
C LYS A 206 -44.43 7.19 3.31
N MET A 207 -43.98 6.02 2.82
CA MET A 207 -43.10 5.13 3.60
C MET A 207 -41.79 5.83 3.99
N ARG A 208 -41.20 6.60 3.07
CA ARG A 208 -39.97 7.39 3.33
C ARG A 208 -40.16 8.45 4.41
N THR A 209 -41.28 9.18 4.40
CA THR A 209 -41.51 10.37 5.22
C THR A 209 -42.26 10.14 6.53
N GLU A 210 -43.29 9.29 6.53
CA GLU A 210 -44.08 8.96 7.71
C GLU A 210 -43.54 7.76 8.49
N TRP A 211 -42.96 6.77 7.79
CA TRP A 211 -42.57 5.48 8.39
C TRP A 211 -41.05 5.37 8.59
N ASN A 212 -40.27 6.32 8.07
CA ASN A 212 -38.80 6.28 7.99
C ASN A 212 -38.25 5.05 7.25
N MET A 213 -39.04 4.43 6.36
CA MET A 213 -38.66 3.23 5.62
C MET A 213 -38.32 3.55 4.16
N LEU A 214 -37.24 2.96 3.67
CA LEU A 214 -36.89 3.00 2.25
C LEU A 214 -37.62 1.88 1.50
N CYS A 215 -37.76 2.03 0.18
CA CYS A 215 -38.34 0.98 -0.67
C CYS A 215 -37.53 0.81 -1.96
N ILE A 216 -37.25 -0.43 -2.30
CA ILE A 216 -36.52 -0.87 -3.49
C ILE A 216 -37.32 -1.95 -4.24
N THR A 217 -37.00 -2.17 -5.51
CA THR A 217 -37.65 -3.20 -6.34
C THR A 217 -36.66 -3.87 -7.28
N ASP A 218 -36.97 -5.08 -7.73
CA ASP A 218 -36.21 -5.80 -8.77
C ASP A 218 -36.18 -5.07 -10.12
N VAL A 219 -35.04 -5.21 -10.83
CA VAL A 219 -34.93 -4.89 -12.26
C VAL A 219 -34.48 -6.11 -13.08
N VAL A 220 -35.33 -6.54 -14.01
CA VAL A 220 -35.09 -7.72 -14.85
C VAL A 220 -34.57 -7.28 -16.22
N TYR A 221 -33.25 -7.42 -16.43
CA TYR A 221 -32.61 -7.14 -17.73
C TYR A 221 -32.34 -8.40 -18.57
N ASN A 222 -32.42 -9.60 -17.98
CA ASN A 222 -31.99 -10.83 -18.66
C ASN A 222 -33.02 -11.38 -19.66
N HIS A 223 -34.31 -11.19 -19.39
CA HIS A 223 -35.41 -11.85 -20.10
C HIS A 223 -36.70 -11.04 -20.11
N THR A 224 -37.67 -11.48 -20.91
CA THR A 224 -39.01 -10.89 -21.05
C THR A 224 -40.06 -11.98 -21.26
N GLY A 225 -41.31 -11.66 -20.93
CA GLY A 225 -42.48 -12.33 -21.50
C GLY A 225 -42.54 -12.13 -23.01
N THR A 226 -43.28 -12.99 -23.70
CA THR A 226 -43.16 -13.28 -25.14
C THR A 226 -43.59 -12.14 -26.09
N LYS A 227 -42.61 -11.46 -26.73
CA LYS A 227 -42.72 -10.66 -27.98
C LYS A 227 -41.32 -10.39 -28.62
N PRO A 228 -41.20 -10.03 -29.93
CA PRO A 228 -39.93 -10.12 -30.71
C PRO A 228 -39.24 -8.78 -31.14
N ASP A 229 -37.90 -8.78 -31.40
CA ASP A 229 -37.13 -8.23 -32.58
C ASP A 229 -35.56 -8.29 -32.37
N HIS A 230 -34.69 -7.67 -33.21
CA HIS A 230 -33.27 -8.05 -33.53
C HIS A 230 -32.21 -6.88 -33.58
N SER A 231 -30.86 -7.06 -33.59
CA SER A 231 -29.92 -7.59 -34.65
C SER A 231 -28.54 -8.15 -34.11
N LYS A 232 -27.42 -8.23 -34.89
CA LYS A 232 -26.06 -8.75 -34.50
C LYS A 232 -24.88 -8.45 -35.50
N THR A 233 -23.63 -8.84 -35.17
CA THR A 233 -22.32 -8.36 -35.77
C THR A 233 -21.32 -9.45 -36.27
N GLY A 234 -20.12 -9.12 -36.81
CA GLY A 234 -19.12 -10.13 -37.32
C GLY A 234 -17.61 -9.75 -37.48
N GLY A 235 -16.81 -10.68 -38.05
CA GLY A 235 -15.34 -10.65 -38.35
C GLY A 235 -14.86 -11.90 -39.17
N LYS A 236 -13.57 -12.05 -39.54
CA LYS A 236 -12.92 -13.27 -40.19
C LYS A 236 -11.36 -13.13 -40.16
N LYS A 237 -10.44 -13.98 -40.68
CA LYS A 237 -10.41 -15.11 -41.68
C LYS A 237 -9.25 -16.12 -41.35
N GLY A 238 -9.12 -17.25 -42.08
CA GLY A 238 -7.98 -18.21 -42.09
C GLY A 238 -8.37 -19.57 -42.71
N LEU A 239 -7.48 -20.31 -43.40
CA LEU A 239 -7.87 -21.58 -44.08
C LEU A 239 -8.29 -22.65 -43.07
N LYS A 240 -9.60 -22.94 -43.05
CA LYS A 240 -10.30 -23.96 -42.27
C LYS A 240 -11.57 -24.35 -43.05
N ILE A 241 -12.41 -25.23 -42.49
CA ILE A 241 -13.82 -25.27 -42.89
C ILE A 241 -14.42 -23.88 -42.61
N ILE A 242 -14.90 -23.24 -43.67
CA ILE A 242 -15.61 -21.96 -43.59
C ILE A 242 -17.04 -22.29 -43.18
N GLN A 243 -17.33 -22.05 -41.89
CA GLN A 243 -18.69 -22.03 -41.39
C GLN A 243 -19.52 -21.00 -42.18
N ASP A 244 -20.70 -21.43 -42.67
CA ASP A 244 -21.66 -20.53 -43.29
C ASP A 244 -22.02 -19.39 -42.31
N PRO A 245 -21.93 -18.11 -42.70
CA PRO A 245 -22.21 -16.98 -41.79
C PRO A 245 -23.65 -16.96 -41.25
N GLN A 246 -24.59 -17.63 -41.93
CA GLN A 246 -25.99 -17.77 -41.52
C GLN A 246 -26.29 -19.16 -40.91
N TYR A 247 -25.25 -20.00 -40.70
CA TYR A 247 -25.35 -21.36 -40.15
C TYR A 247 -26.34 -22.30 -40.88
N ARG A 248 -26.58 -22.06 -42.17
CA ARG A 248 -27.55 -22.82 -42.98
C ARG A 248 -27.12 -24.27 -43.18
N ARG A 249 -28.11 -25.16 -43.28
CA ARG A 249 -27.91 -26.60 -43.47
C ARG A 249 -27.13 -26.86 -44.77
N TYR A 250 -26.04 -27.65 -44.67
CA TYR A 250 -25.09 -27.91 -45.76
C TYR A 250 -24.37 -26.67 -46.35
N GLY A 251 -24.43 -25.50 -45.71
CA GLY A 251 -23.82 -24.26 -46.23
C GLY A 251 -22.30 -24.13 -46.02
N ASN A 252 -21.66 -25.03 -45.28
CA ASN A 252 -20.23 -24.93 -44.96
C ASN A 252 -19.34 -25.27 -46.17
N THR A 253 -18.30 -24.47 -46.39
CA THR A 253 -17.38 -24.59 -47.53
C THR A 253 -15.92 -24.66 -47.08
N VAL A 254 -14.98 -24.66 -48.03
CA VAL A 254 -13.55 -24.41 -47.79
C VAL A 254 -13.08 -23.27 -48.68
N ASP A 255 -11.96 -22.66 -48.31
CA ASP A 255 -11.32 -21.64 -49.14
C ASP A 255 -10.60 -22.30 -50.32
N MET A 256 -11.20 -22.23 -51.51
CA MET A 256 -10.63 -22.88 -52.69
C MET A 256 -9.31 -22.24 -53.14
N ASP A 257 -9.08 -20.95 -52.84
CA ASP A 257 -7.84 -20.29 -53.23
C ASP A 257 -6.66 -20.81 -52.41
N SER A 258 -6.82 -20.93 -51.08
CA SER A 258 -5.76 -21.49 -50.23
C SER A 258 -5.71 -23.03 -50.26
N ALA A 259 -6.76 -23.72 -50.74
CA ALA A 259 -6.67 -25.11 -51.16
C ALA A 259 -5.83 -25.27 -52.44
N LEU A 260 -6.00 -24.37 -53.43
CA LEU A 260 -5.17 -24.35 -54.64
C LEU A 260 -3.70 -24.04 -54.32
N GLU A 261 -3.40 -23.11 -53.40
CA GLU A 261 -2.04 -22.85 -52.91
C GLU A 261 -1.41 -24.08 -52.22
N THR A 262 -2.20 -24.87 -51.49
CA THR A 262 -1.71 -26.02 -50.70
C THR A 262 -1.54 -27.29 -51.56
N PHE A 263 -2.34 -27.47 -52.60
CA PHE A 263 -2.43 -28.71 -53.38
C PHE A 263 -2.12 -28.51 -54.88
N VAL A 264 -1.08 -27.73 -55.19
CA VAL A 264 -0.62 -27.43 -56.57
C VAL A 264 -0.04 -28.68 -57.27
N PRO A 265 -0.63 -29.16 -58.39
CA PRO A 265 -0.04 -30.25 -59.17
C PRO A 265 1.26 -29.81 -59.86
N HIS A 266 2.33 -30.57 -59.64
CA HIS A 266 3.68 -30.22 -60.13
C HIS A 266 3.86 -30.40 -61.65
N SER A 267 2.89 -31.02 -62.35
CA SER A 267 2.80 -30.98 -63.81
C SER A 267 1.35 -31.19 -64.28
N PRO A 268 0.97 -30.74 -65.48
CA PRO A 268 -0.39 -30.88 -66.01
C PRO A 268 -0.69 -32.28 -66.59
N SER A 269 -0.01 -33.35 -66.15
CA SER A 269 -0.39 -34.70 -66.57
C SER A 269 -1.68 -35.13 -65.84
N PRO A 270 -2.57 -35.93 -66.47
CA PRO A 270 -3.82 -36.35 -65.83
C PRO A 270 -3.59 -37.05 -64.48
N GLN A 271 -2.50 -37.81 -64.37
CA GLN A 271 -2.13 -38.57 -63.19
C GLN A 271 -1.75 -37.68 -61.99
N HIS A 272 -0.95 -36.62 -62.18
CA HIS A 272 -0.63 -35.69 -61.09
C HIS A 272 -1.85 -34.84 -60.68
N ILE A 273 -2.76 -34.56 -61.62
CA ILE A 273 -4.03 -33.87 -61.31
C ILE A 273 -4.93 -34.79 -60.47
N GLU A 274 -5.02 -36.08 -60.81
CA GLU A 274 -5.75 -37.10 -60.05
C GLU A 274 -5.15 -37.28 -58.64
N GLU A 275 -3.82 -37.36 -58.52
CA GLU A 275 -3.11 -37.39 -57.24
C GLU A 275 -3.42 -36.17 -56.36
N CYS A 276 -3.35 -34.94 -56.89
CA CYS A 276 -3.68 -33.73 -56.12
C CYS A 276 -5.18 -33.66 -55.76
N CYS A 277 -6.07 -34.12 -56.64
CA CYS A 277 -7.49 -34.27 -56.31
C CYS A 277 -7.71 -35.29 -55.18
N ASP A 278 -6.95 -36.39 -55.13
CA ASP A 278 -7.00 -37.36 -54.04
C ASP A 278 -6.39 -36.83 -52.73
N TRP A 279 -5.34 -36.02 -52.79
CA TRP A 279 -4.78 -35.37 -51.61
C TRP A 279 -5.77 -34.34 -51.02
N LEU A 280 -6.40 -33.53 -51.87
CA LEU A 280 -7.47 -32.61 -51.43
C LEU A 280 -8.68 -33.39 -50.89
N ARG A 281 -9.11 -34.46 -51.57
CA ARG A 281 -10.20 -35.34 -51.11
C ARG A 281 -9.89 -35.94 -49.75
N ARG A 282 -8.69 -36.47 -49.55
CA ARG A 282 -8.21 -36.97 -48.25
C ARG A 282 -8.21 -35.87 -47.19
N LYS A 283 -7.73 -34.66 -47.49
CA LYS A 283 -7.72 -33.60 -46.47
C LYS A 283 -9.13 -33.11 -46.14
N LEU A 284 -10.05 -33.11 -47.10
CA LEU A 284 -11.48 -32.86 -46.85
C LEU A 284 -12.11 -33.99 -46.03
N SER A 285 -11.74 -35.25 -46.24
CA SER A 285 -12.17 -36.36 -45.37
C SER A 285 -11.64 -36.21 -43.95
N GLU A 286 -10.35 -35.93 -43.76
CA GLU A 286 -9.74 -35.68 -42.44
C GLU A 286 -10.44 -34.53 -41.71
N LEU A 287 -10.64 -33.38 -42.38
CA LEU A 287 -11.35 -32.23 -41.78
C LEU A 287 -12.80 -32.54 -41.43
N ASN A 288 -13.50 -33.36 -42.23
CA ASN A 288 -14.86 -33.79 -41.92
C ASN A 288 -14.90 -34.84 -40.80
N GLU A 289 -13.88 -35.68 -40.65
CA GLU A 289 -13.74 -36.65 -39.56
C GLU A 289 -13.43 -35.95 -38.22
N GLU A 290 -12.56 -34.93 -38.24
CA GLU A 290 -12.36 -33.99 -37.12
C GLU A 290 -13.68 -33.34 -36.69
N GLN A 291 -14.47 -32.80 -37.64
CA GLN A 291 -15.80 -32.24 -37.32
C GLN A 291 -16.81 -33.31 -36.86
N HIS A 292 -16.77 -34.53 -37.42
CA HIS A 292 -17.64 -35.62 -37.01
C HIS A 292 -17.39 -36.00 -35.54
N HIS A 293 -16.13 -36.08 -35.10
CA HIS A 293 -15.80 -36.30 -33.70
C HIS A 293 -16.32 -35.18 -32.78
N ILE A 294 -16.19 -33.91 -33.18
CA ILE A 294 -16.72 -32.76 -32.42
C ILE A 294 -18.26 -32.82 -32.34
N VAL A 295 -18.94 -33.08 -33.46
CA VAL A 295 -20.42 -33.20 -33.48
C VAL A 295 -20.89 -34.39 -32.65
N LYS A 296 -20.19 -35.53 -32.68
CA LYS A 296 -20.48 -36.71 -31.86
C LYS A 296 -20.39 -36.40 -30.37
N GLN A 297 -19.34 -35.68 -29.93
CA GLN A 297 -19.23 -35.21 -28.55
C GLN A 297 -20.40 -34.30 -28.14
N HIS A 298 -20.86 -33.42 -29.03
CA HIS A 298 -22.01 -32.55 -28.74
C HIS A 298 -23.33 -33.33 -28.69
N GLN A 299 -23.49 -34.41 -29.47
CA GLN A 299 -24.63 -35.32 -29.41
C GLN A 299 -24.62 -36.16 -28.12
N GLU A 300 -23.46 -36.68 -27.72
CA GLU A 300 -23.27 -37.42 -26.47
C GLU A 300 -23.58 -36.52 -25.26
N GLN A 301 -23.09 -35.27 -25.26
CA GLN A 301 -23.42 -34.30 -24.22
C GLN A 301 -24.93 -33.95 -24.20
N ALA A 302 -25.55 -33.72 -25.35
CA ALA A 302 -26.99 -33.46 -25.45
C ALA A 302 -27.84 -34.61 -24.88
N ALA A 303 -27.46 -35.86 -25.16
CA ALA A 303 -28.11 -37.03 -24.59
C ALA A 303 -27.94 -37.08 -23.06
N ASN A 304 -26.72 -36.86 -22.56
CA ASN A 304 -26.42 -36.85 -21.12
C ASN A 304 -27.22 -35.77 -20.37
N CYS A 305 -27.27 -34.53 -20.88
CA CYS A 305 -28.03 -33.44 -20.26
C CYS A 305 -29.55 -33.68 -20.29
N ILE A 306 -30.09 -34.25 -21.38
CA ILE A 306 -31.51 -34.66 -21.44
C ILE A 306 -31.80 -35.75 -20.40
N VAL A 307 -30.95 -36.77 -20.29
CA VAL A 307 -31.11 -37.85 -19.30
C VAL A 307 -31.04 -37.31 -17.87
N GLY A 308 -30.09 -36.42 -17.57
CA GLY A 308 -29.97 -35.76 -16.26
C GLY A 308 -31.23 -34.97 -15.87
N ASN A 309 -31.74 -34.14 -16.78
CA ASN A 309 -32.95 -33.37 -16.54
C ASN A 309 -34.19 -34.26 -16.38
N VAL A 310 -34.33 -35.33 -17.17
CA VAL A 310 -35.46 -36.29 -17.04
C VAL A 310 -35.39 -37.09 -15.73
N LEU A 311 -34.19 -37.48 -15.30
CA LEU A 311 -33.97 -38.10 -13.99
C LEU A 311 -34.41 -37.14 -12.88
N TYR A 312 -33.96 -35.89 -12.89
CA TYR A 312 -34.34 -34.89 -11.90
C TYR A 312 -35.85 -34.58 -11.91
N GLU A 313 -36.43 -34.23 -13.05
CA GLU A 313 -37.83 -33.77 -13.14
C GLU A 313 -38.87 -34.83 -12.75
N ARG A 314 -38.53 -36.13 -12.84
CA ARG A 314 -39.51 -37.22 -12.79
C ARG A 314 -39.17 -38.39 -11.87
N LEU A 315 -37.89 -38.60 -11.52
CA LEU A 315 -37.43 -39.80 -10.80
C LEU A 315 -36.63 -39.49 -9.51
N ALA A 316 -35.93 -38.36 -9.44
CA ALA A 316 -35.19 -37.96 -8.25
C ALA A 316 -36.12 -37.62 -7.08
N ASP A 317 -35.74 -38.00 -5.86
CA ASP A 317 -36.63 -37.82 -4.71
C ASP A 317 -36.84 -36.36 -4.30
N HIS A 318 -35.80 -35.54 -4.48
CA HIS A 318 -35.76 -34.09 -4.32
C HIS A 318 -36.15 -33.33 -5.61
N GLY A 319 -36.74 -34.03 -6.59
CA GLY A 319 -37.19 -33.45 -7.85
C GLY A 319 -38.67 -33.08 -7.88
N PRO A 320 -39.13 -32.25 -8.84
CA PRO A 320 -40.51 -31.78 -8.94
C PRO A 320 -41.55 -32.86 -9.33
N LYS A 321 -41.13 -34.12 -9.49
CA LYS A 321 -41.97 -35.33 -9.68
C LYS A 321 -43.15 -35.09 -10.63
N LEU A 322 -42.87 -34.58 -11.82
CA LEU A 322 -43.85 -33.96 -12.73
C LEU A 322 -44.98 -34.89 -13.24
N GLY A 323 -44.85 -36.20 -13.08
CA GLY A 323 -45.86 -37.21 -13.44
C GLY A 323 -45.64 -37.80 -14.86
N PRO A 324 -46.71 -38.23 -15.55
CA PRO A 324 -46.63 -38.72 -16.93
C PRO A 324 -46.18 -37.64 -17.93
N VAL A 325 -45.74 -38.06 -19.12
CA VAL A 325 -45.46 -37.13 -20.23
C VAL A 325 -46.77 -36.68 -20.88
N SER A 326 -46.92 -35.39 -21.14
CA SER A 326 -48.10 -34.81 -21.81
C SER A 326 -47.72 -33.57 -22.62
N ARG A 327 -48.66 -33.02 -23.41
CA ARG A 327 -48.44 -31.76 -24.15
C ARG A 327 -48.07 -30.58 -23.23
N ASN A 328 -48.66 -30.53 -22.03
CA ASN A 328 -48.41 -29.46 -21.05
C ASN A 328 -47.20 -29.76 -20.14
N LYS A 329 -46.69 -31.00 -20.15
CA LYS A 329 -45.49 -31.45 -19.42
C LYS A 329 -44.66 -32.38 -20.32
N PRO A 330 -43.98 -31.83 -21.34
CA PRO A 330 -43.21 -32.61 -22.32
C PRO A 330 -42.04 -33.34 -21.67
N LEU A 331 -41.43 -34.30 -22.39
CA LEU A 331 -40.26 -35.04 -21.90
C LEU A 331 -39.02 -34.14 -21.73
N VAL A 332 -38.93 -33.06 -22.52
CA VAL A 332 -37.88 -32.04 -22.43
C VAL A 332 -38.57 -30.68 -22.48
N THR A 333 -38.21 -29.78 -21.57
CA THR A 333 -38.68 -28.39 -21.53
C THR A 333 -38.42 -27.66 -22.85
N ARG A 334 -39.31 -26.73 -23.25
CA ARG A 334 -39.15 -25.94 -24.48
C ARG A 334 -38.00 -24.94 -24.32
N TYR A 335 -37.07 -24.92 -25.28
CA TYR A 335 -35.91 -24.00 -25.32
C TYR A 335 -36.13 -22.77 -26.20
N PHE A 336 -37.20 -22.78 -27.00
CA PHE A 336 -37.58 -21.74 -27.95
C PHE A 336 -39.10 -21.61 -27.98
N THR A 337 -39.59 -20.40 -28.21
CA THR A 337 -40.98 -20.11 -28.57
C THR A 337 -41.03 -19.58 -30.00
N PHE A 338 -42.06 -19.99 -30.75
CA PHE A 338 -42.37 -19.51 -32.09
C PHE A 338 -43.88 -19.28 -32.21
N THR A 339 -44.30 -18.48 -33.20
CA THR A 339 -45.68 -17.97 -33.33
C THR A 339 -46.63 -18.84 -34.16
N TYR A 340 -46.12 -19.94 -34.72
CA TYR A 340 -46.86 -20.85 -35.60
C TYR A 340 -47.58 -21.95 -34.80
N GLN A 341 -48.53 -22.64 -35.44
CA GLN A 341 -49.14 -23.86 -34.87
C GLN A 341 -48.13 -25.02 -34.83
N ASP A 342 -48.46 -26.14 -34.17
CA ASP A 342 -47.64 -27.35 -34.27
C ASP A 342 -47.56 -27.82 -35.74
N LEU A 343 -46.35 -27.93 -36.28
CA LEU A 343 -46.07 -28.32 -37.66
C LEU A 343 -45.52 -29.76 -37.75
N THR A 344 -45.48 -30.35 -38.95
CA THR A 344 -44.69 -31.57 -39.19
C THR A 344 -43.22 -31.23 -39.39
N LEU A 345 -42.33 -32.21 -39.19
CA LEU A 345 -40.89 -32.02 -39.35
C LEU A 345 -40.52 -31.53 -40.76
N GLU A 346 -41.23 -31.96 -41.81
CA GLU A 346 -41.02 -31.48 -43.18
C GLU A 346 -41.38 -30.00 -43.33
N GLN A 347 -42.38 -29.50 -42.59
CA GLN A 347 -42.80 -28.10 -42.60
C GLN A 347 -41.86 -27.23 -41.77
N GLU A 348 -41.43 -27.70 -40.58
CA GLU A 348 -40.40 -27.03 -39.78
C GLU A 348 -39.09 -26.88 -40.59
N LEU A 349 -38.68 -27.93 -41.31
CA LEU A 349 -37.51 -27.90 -42.19
C LEU A 349 -37.66 -26.89 -43.35
N GLN A 350 -38.86 -26.65 -43.87
CA GLN A 350 -39.11 -25.64 -44.90
C GLN A 350 -39.09 -24.20 -44.36
N LEU A 351 -39.43 -23.99 -43.09
CA LEU A 351 -39.30 -22.68 -42.44
C LEU A 351 -37.83 -22.32 -42.18
N LEU A 352 -36.96 -23.30 -41.87
CA LEU A 352 -35.55 -23.04 -41.58
C LEU A 352 -34.75 -22.41 -42.73
N ASP A 353 -35.20 -22.55 -43.98
CA ASP A 353 -34.59 -21.90 -45.15
C ASP A 353 -35.19 -20.51 -45.46
N GLN A 354 -36.10 -19.98 -44.63
CA GLN A 354 -36.79 -18.69 -44.81
C GLN A 354 -36.35 -17.68 -43.72
N PRO A 355 -35.51 -16.68 -44.04
CA PRO A 355 -34.96 -15.74 -43.05
C PRO A 355 -36.02 -14.96 -42.27
N ASP A 356 -37.09 -14.56 -42.94
CA ASP A 356 -38.17 -13.75 -42.33
C ASP A 356 -39.02 -14.59 -41.36
N GLU A 357 -39.25 -15.87 -41.66
CA GLU A 357 -40.01 -16.79 -40.80
C GLU A 357 -39.15 -17.30 -39.60
N THR A 358 -37.86 -17.55 -39.82
CA THR A 358 -36.92 -18.01 -38.77
C THR A 358 -36.66 -16.98 -37.68
N CYS A 359 -36.79 -15.68 -37.98
CA CYS A 359 -36.54 -14.62 -36.98
C CYS A 359 -37.49 -14.71 -35.76
N HIS A 360 -38.66 -15.34 -35.94
CA HIS A 360 -39.67 -15.53 -34.91
C HIS A 360 -39.38 -16.70 -33.94
N PHE A 361 -38.29 -17.46 -34.11
CA PHE A 361 -37.85 -18.48 -33.16
C PHE A 361 -37.04 -17.85 -32.00
N LEU A 362 -37.74 -17.43 -30.96
CA LEU A 362 -37.19 -16.72 -29.81
C LEU A 362 -36.61 -17.71 -28.79
N ALA A 363 -35.31 -17.60 -28.51
CA ALA A 363 -34.62 -18.44 -27.53
C ALA A 363 -35.02 -18.09 -26.08
N HIS A 364 -35.25 -19.11 -25.27
CA HIS A 364 -35.51 -18.95 -23.84
C HIS A 364 -34.23 -18.66 -23.05
N ASN A 365 -34.37 -17.98 -21.90
CA ASN A 365 -33.30 -17.78 -20.94
C ASN A 365 -33.21 -18.98 -19.97
N GLY A 366 -32.27 -18.92 -19.05
CA GLY A 366 -31.96 -19.97 -18.09
C GLY A 366 -30.58 -19.71 -17.50
N TRP A 367 -29.99 -20.75 -16.94
CA TRP A 367 -28.63 -20.72 -16.39
C TRP A 367 -27.90 -22.02 -16.72
N VAL A 368 -26.58 -22.02 -16.60
CA VAL A 368 -25.70 -23.14 -16.95
C VAL A 368 -24.83 -23.49 -15.74
N MET A 369 -24.74 -24.78 -15.41
CA MET A 369 -23.90 -25.26 -14.30
C MET A 369 -22.42 -24.93 -14.57
N ALA A 370 -21.83 -24.07 -13.73
CA ALA A 370 -20.41 -23.72 -13.72
C ALA A 370 -19.84 -23.15 -15.06
N ASP A 371 -20.64 -22.40 -15.82
CA ASP A 371 -20.16 -21.60 -16.97
C ASP A 371 -19.51 -20.27 -16.51
N ASP A 372 -18.79 -19.61 -17.41
CA ASP A 372 -18.14 -18.31 -17.13
C ASP A 372 -19.17 -17.17 -17.10
N PRO A 373 -19.40 -16.48 -15.96
CA PRO A 373 -20.38 -15.39 -15.86
C PRO A 373 -20.00 -14.15 -16.68
N LEU A 374 -18.75 -14.03 -17.13
CA LEU A 374 -18.35 -12.97 -18.06
C LEU A 374 -18.73 -13.30 -19.52
N ARG A 375 -19.23 -14.51 -19.79
CA ARG A 375 -19.59 -15.02 -21.11
C ARG A 375 -21.09 -15.18 -21.27
N ASN A 376 -21.65 -14.54 -22.30
CA ASN A 376 -23.03 -14.74 -22.70
C ASN A 376 -23.21 -16.10 -23.42
N PHE A 377 -23.86 -17.07 -22.76
CA PHE A 377 -24.14 -18.40 -23.33
C PHE A 377 -25.01 -18.40 -24.60
N ALA A 378 -25.59 -17.26 -25.02
CA ALA A 378 -26.32 -17.07 -26.28
C ALA A 378 -25.53 -16.31 -27.38
N GLU A 379 -24.21 -16.14 -27.21
CA GLU A 379 -23.34 -15.56 -28.24
C GLU A 379 -22.79 -16.56 -29.24
N LEU A 380 -22.31 -16.03 -30.38
CA LEU A 380 -21.77 -16.83 -31.47
C LEU A 380 -20.54 -17.61 -30.99
N GLY A 381 -20.52 -18.92 -31.24
CA GLY A 381 -19.49 -19.82 -30.70
C GLY A 381 -19.81 -20.42 -29.32
N SER A 382 -20.95 -20.10 -28.72
CA SER A 382 -21.55 -20.95 -27.67
C SER A 382 -22.28 -22.14 -28.31
N ASN A 383 -22.22 -23.30 -27.66
CA ASN A 383 -22.94 -24.52 -28.06
C ASN A 383 -24.01 -24.96 -27.02
N VAL A 384 -24.26 -24.16 -25.98
CA VAL A 384 -25.10 -24.50 -24.82
C VAL A 384 -26.52 -24.97 -25.23
N TYR A 385 -27.17 -24.24 -26.14
CA TYR A 385 -28.50 -24.62 -26.64
C TYR A 385 -28.49 -25.91 -27.48
N LEU A 386 -27.42 -26.17 -28.24
CA LEU A 386 -27.25 -27.36 -29.08
C LEU A 386 -27.01 -28.61 -28.22
N ARG A 387 -26.16 -28.47 -27.19
CA ARG A 387 -25.77 -29.52 -26.24
C ARG A 387 -26.72 -29.68 -25.05
N ARG A 388 -27.81 -28.90 -24.99
CA ARG A 388 -28.80 -28.94 -23.90
C ARG A 388 -28.21 -28.71 -22.50
N GLU A 389 -27.12 -27.96 -22.43
CA GLU A 389 -26.41 -27.61 -21.19
C GLU A 389 -27.18 -26.56 -20.35
N LEU A 390 -28.22 -25.93 -20.92
CA LEU A 390 -29.05 -24.91 -20.27
C LEU A 390 -30.15 -25.50 -19.39
N ILE A 391 -30.17 -25.12 -18.11
CA ILE A 391 -31.33 -25.28 -17.24
C ILE A 391 -32.30 -24.15 -17.60
N CYS A 392 -33.27 -24.49 -18.44
CA CYS A 392 -34.04 -23.55 -19.27
C CYS A 392 -35.34 -23.09 -18.60
N TRP A 393 -35.57 -21.77 -18.56
CA TRP A 393 -36.81 -21.16 -18.08
C TRP A 393 -37.83 -21.11 -19.22
N GLY A 394 -38.71 -22.11 -19.28
CA GLY A 394 -39.63 -22.36 -20.40
C GLY A 394 -40.71 -21.29 -20.66
N ASP A 395 -40.76 -20.23 -19.85
CA ASP A 395 -41.73 -19.12 -19.87
C ASP A 395 -41.09 -17.75 -20.14
N SER A 396 -39.79 -17.70 -20.42
CA SER A 396 -38.96 -16.49 -20.33
C SER A 396 -38.01 -16.37 -21.52
N VAL A 397 -38.26 -15.41 -22.43
CA VAL A 397 -37.44 -15.18 -23.64
C VAL A 397 -36.19 -14.37 -23.31
N LYS A 398 -35.01 -14.80 -23.77
CA LYS A 398 -33.72 -14.10 -23.52
C LYS A 398 -33.59 -12.84 -24.37
N LEU A 399 -33.22 -11.73 -23.74
CA LEU A 399 -33.04 -10.44 -24.39
C LEU A 399 -31.67 -10.31 -25.08
N ARG A 400 -31.63 -9.75 -26.29
CA ARG A 400 -30.40 -9.66 -27.12
C ARG A 400 -30.00 -8.22 -27.43
N TYR A 401 -29.35 -7.58 -26.46
CA TYR A 401 -28.86 -6.20 -26.56
C TYR A 401 -27.74 -5.97 -27.60
N GLY A 402 -26.96 -7.00 -27.94
CA GLY A 402 -25.76 -6.84 -28.77
C GLY A 402 -24.62 -6.14 -28.02
N ARG A 403 -23.67 -5.56 -28.76
CA ARG A 403 -22.47 -4.88 -28.23
C ARG A 403 -22.73 -3.43 -27.79
N GLY A 404 -23.79 -2.81 -28.31
CA GLY A 404 -24.17 -1.43 -28.00
C GLY A 404 -25.58 -1.09 -28.51
N PRO A 405 -26.09 0.13 -28.25
CA PRO A 405 -27.45 0.54 -28.60
C PRO A 405 -27.83 0.31 -30.06
N GLU A 406 -26.89 0.57 -30.96
CA GLU A 406 -26.99 0.39 -32.41
C GLU A 406 -27.32 -1.04 -32.87
N ASP A 407 -27.00 -2.09 -32.10
CA ASP A 407 -27.34 -3.47 -32.46
C ASP A 407 -28.84 -3.79 -32.25
N CYS A 408 -29.53 -3.11 -31.33
CA CYS A 408 -30.97 -3.25 -31.11
C CYS A 408 -31.60 -1.98 -30.47
N PRO A 409 -31.77 -0.88 -31.22
CA PRO A 409 -32.10 0.43 -30.64
C PRO A 409 -33.39 0.47 -29.83
N TYR A 410 -34.41 -0.29 -30.25
CA TYR A 410 -35.70 -0.39 -29.55
C TYR A 410 -35.53 -0.97 -28.13
N LEU A 411 -34.86 -2.12 -28.00
CA LEU A 411 -34.66 -2.80 -26.72
C LEU A 411 -33.89 -1.91 -25.73
N TRP A 412 -32.84 -1.24 -26.20
CA TRP A 412 -32.06 -0.31 -25.38
C TRP A 412 -32.88 0.90 -24.92
N ALA A 413 -33.72 1.48 -25.80
CA ALA A 413 -34.58 2.60 -25.43
C ALA A 413 -35.69 2.19 -24.44
N HIS A 414 -36.34 1.04 -24.68
CA HIS A 414 -37.39 0.47 -23.83
C HIS A 414 -36.87 0.15 -22.42
N MET A 415 -35.72 -0.54 -22.34
CA MET A 415 -35.12 -0.93 -21.06
C MET A 415 -34.52 0.25 -20.29
N ARG A 416 -33.98 1.26 -20.99
CA ARG A 416 -33.65 2.55 -20.36
C ARG A 416 -34.90 3.20 -19.77
N LYS A 417 -36.02 3.23 -20.51
CA LYS A 417 -37.27 3.86 -20.05
C LYS A 417 -37.86 3.16 -18.81
N TYR A 418 -37.84 1.82 -18.78
CA TYR A 418 -38.14 1.01 -17.60
C TYR A 418 -37.27 1.41 -16.41
N THR A 419 -35.94 1.43 -16.61
CA THR A 419 -34.97 1.78 -15.55
C THR A 419 -35.18 3.20 -15.01
N GLU A 420 -35.44 4.18 -15.88
CA GLU A 420 -35.75 5.57 -15.50
C GLU A 420 -37.04 5.67 -14.65
N ILE A 421 -38.08 4.89 -14.99
CA ILE A 421 -39.33 4.85 -14.21
C ILE A 421 -39.05 4.26 -12.82
N THR A 422 -38.33 3.14 -12.75
CA THR A 422 -37.96 2.51 -11.48
C THR A 422 -37.12 3.44 -10.60
N ALA A 423 -36.04 4.03 -11.12
CA ALA A 423 -35.15 4.92 -10.36
C ALA A 423 -35.82 6.23 -9.90
N LYS A 424 -36.83 6.70 -10.62
CA LYS A 424 -37.67 7.83 -10.21
C LYS A 424 -38.48 7.49 -8.96
N HIS A 425 -39.17 6.34 -8.97
CA HIS A 425 -40.16 6.00 -7.94
C HIS A 425 -39.56 5.26 -6.73
N PHE A 426 -38.48 4.50 -6.89
CA PHE A 426 -37.83 3.73 -5.82
C PHE A 426 -36.50 4.33 -5.39
N HIS A 427 -36.06 3.98 -4.18
CA HIS A 427 -34.80 4.46 -3.59
C HIS A 427 -33.57 3.70 -4.09
N GLY A 428 -33.80 2.55 -4.70
CA GLY A 428 -32.77 1.61 -5.11
C GLY A 428 -33.37 0.43 -5.88
N VAL A 429 -32.49 -0.43 -6.37
CA VAL A 429 -32.85 -1.58 -7.21
C VAL A 429 -32.14 -2.86 -6.78
N ARG A 430 -32.83 -4.01 -6.84
CA ARG A 430 -32.21 -5.34 -6.82
C ARG A 430 -31.87 -5.77 -8.25
N LEU A 431 -30.62 -6.15 -8.48
CA LEU A 431 -30.18 -6.79 -9.72
C LEU A 431 -30.40 -8.30 -9.58
N ASP A 432 -31.50 -8.77 -10.17
CA ASP A 432 -31.84 -10.18 -10.30
C ASP A 432 -30.87 -10.90 -11.25
N ASN A 433 -30.30 -12.03 -10.80
CA ASN A 433 -29.27 -12.78 -11.54
C ASN A 433 -28.25 -11.84 -12.23
N CYS A 434 -27.57 -11.03 -11.41
CA CYS A 434 -26.66 -9.99 -11.89
C CYS A 434 -25.49 -10.59 -12.68
N HIS A 435 -25.06 -11.80 -12.33
CA HIS A 435 -23.95 -12.51 -12.96
C HIS A 435 -24.26 -12.98 -14.40
N SER A 436 -25.53 -13.21 -14.76
CA SER A 436 -25.93 -13.49 -16.15
C SER A 436 -26.17 -12.24 -17.01
N THR A 437 -26.12 -11.05 -16.39
CA THR A 437 -26.41 -9.77 -17.07
C THR A 437 -25.14 -9.22 -17.74
N PRO A 438 -25.14 -8.94 -19.06
CA PRO A 438 -23.96 -8.38 -19.73
C PRO A 438 -23.54 -7.04 -19.14
N LEU A 439 -22.28 -6.95 -18.68
CA LEU A 439 -21.75 -5.81 -17.92
C LEU A 439 -22.02 -4.44 -18.58
N HIS A 440 -21.81 -4.31 -19.89
CA HIS A 440 -22.01 -3.04 -20.61
C HIS A 440 -23.48 -2.59 -20.67
N VAL A 441 -24.43 -3.53 -20.60
CA VAL A 441 -25.86 -3.23 -20.49
C VAL A 441 -26.15 -2.73 -19.08
N ALA A 442 -25.74 -3.49 -18.05
CA ALA A 442 -25.97 -3.13 -16.66
C ALA A 442 -25.31 -1.78 -16.28
N GLU A 443 -24.08 -1.50 -16.75
CA GLU A 443 -23.41 -0.20 -16.60
C GLU A 443 -24.28 0.94 -17.14
N ALA A 444 -24.74 0.83 -18.39
CA ALA A 444 -25.48 1.89 -19.07
C ALA A 444 -26.90 2.10 -18.51
N MET A 445 -27.56 1.04 -18.02
CA MET A 445 -28.86 1.16 -17.34
C MET A 445 -28.69 1.80 -15.95
N LEU A 446 -27.69 1.38 -15.16
CA LEU A 446 -27.42 1.97 -13.84
C LEU A 446 -26.91 3.42 -13.93
N ASP A 447 -26.17 3.78 -14.98
CA ASP A 447 -25.78 5.19 -15.22
C ASP A 447 -27.01 6.05 -15.55
N ALA A 448 -27.97 5.53 -16.33
CA ALA A 448 -29.25 6.19 -16.56
C ALA A 448 -30.09 6.30 -15.28
N ALA A 449 -30.08 5.25 -14.44
CA ALA A 449 -30.73 5.26 -13.13
C ALA A 449 -30.13 6.33 -12.20
N ARG A 450 -28.80 6.43 -12.12
CA ARG A 450 -28.09 7.44 -11.32
C ARG A 450 -28.27 8.87 -11.86
N ALA A 451 -28.46 9.03 -13.16
CA ALA A 451 -28.83 10.31 -13.75
C ALA A 451 -30.25 10.81 -13.36
N VAL A 452 -31.12 9.89 -12.91
CA VAL A 452 -32.43 10.22 -12.30
C VAL A 452 -32.33 10.40 -10.79
N ARG A 453 -31.54 9.58 -10.09
CA ARG A 453 -31.33 9.60 -8.63
C ARG A 453 -29.87 9.34 -8.28
N SER A 454 -29.13 10.37 -7.86
CA SER A 454 -27.70 10.27 -7.52
C SER A 454 -27.41 9.18 -6.49
N ASP A 455 -28.17 9.16 -5.41
CA ASP A 455 -28.01 8.29 -4.26
C ASP A 455 -28.82 6.99 -4.40
N LEU A 456 -28.84 6.42 -5.61
CA LEU A 456 -29.50 5.15 -5.89
C LEU A 456 -28.77 4.01 -5.16
N TYR A 457 -29.46 3.35 -4.23
CA TYR A 457 -28.97 2.14 -3.60
C TYR A 457 -29.02 0.97 -4.60
N VAL A 458 -27.93 0.22 -4.76
CA VAL A 458 -27.87 -0.92 -5.68
C VAL A 458 -27.46 -2.15 -4.90
N ILE A 459 -28.35 -3.14 -4.86
CA ILE A 459 -28.12 -4.47 -4.29
C ILE A 459 -28.13 -5.50 -5.41
N ALA A 460 -27.27 -6.52 -5.35
CA ALA A 460 -27.14 -7.52 -6.42
C ALA A 460 -27.13 -8.96 -5.89
N GLU A 461 -27.83 -9.83 -6.61
CA GLU A 461 -27.67 -11.27 -6.52
C GLU A 461 -26.48 -11.70 -7.40
N LEU A 462 -25.35 -12.02 -6.75
CA LEU A 462 -24.07 -12.20 -7.42
C LEU A 462 -23.28 -13.36 -6.79
N PHE A 463 -23.13 -14.43 -7.56
CA PHE A 463 -22.53 -15.69 -7.13
C PHE A 463 -21.52 -16.20 -8.19
N THR A 464 -20.45 -15.44 -8.46
CA THR A 464 -19.48 -15.80 -9.52
C THR A 464 -18.49 -16.91 -9.12
N GLY A 465 -18.54 -17.38 -7.87
CA GLY A 465 -17.57 -18.32 -7.30
C GLY A 465 -16.18 -17.72 -7.03
N SER A 466 -15.94 -16.44 -7.36
CA SER A 466 -14.65 -15.79 -7.15
C SER A 466 -14.80 -14.34 -6.73
N GLU A 467 -14.28 -13.99 -5.56
CA GLU A 467 -14.27 -12.61 -5.03
C GLU A 467 -13.58 -11.61 -5.99
N LEU A 468 -12.59 -12.06 -6.76
CA LEU A 468 -11.93 -11.23 -7.77
C LEU A 468 -12.80 -10.96 -9.02
N ILE A 469 -13.82 -11.79 -9.28
CA ILE A 469 -14.79 -11.58 -10.36
C ILE A 469 -15.99 -10.80 -9.81
N ASP A 470 -16.49 -11.12 -8.61
CA ASP A 470 -17.47 -10.31 -7.89
C ASP A 470 -17.02 -8.83 -7.82
N ASN A 471 -15.74 -8.58 -7.47
CA ASN A 471 -15.15 -7.25 -7.47
C ASN A 471 -15.18 -6.54 -8.84
N VAL A 472 -15.12 -7.25 -9.98
CA VAL A 472 -15.24 -6.62 -11.31
C VAL A 472 -16.65 -6.11 -11.55
N PHE A 473 -17.68 -6.88 -11.17
CA PHE A 473 -19.07 -6.42 -11.22
C PHE A 473 -19.29 -5.25 -10.25
N VAL A 474 -18.86 -5.38 -8.98
CA VAL A 474 -18.99 -4.31 -7.98
C VAL A 474 -18.29 -3.03 -8.42
N ASN A 475 -17.02 -3.11 -8.85
CA ASN A 475 -16.25 -1.96 -9.31
C ASN A 475 -16.88 -1.26 -10.52
N ARG A 476 -17.35 -2.00 -11.53
CA ARG A 476 -17.89 -1.39 -12.76
C ARG A 476 -19.31 -0.87 -12.60
N LEU A 477 -20.17 -1.65 -11.95
CA LEU A 477 -21.59 -1.32 -11.79
C LEU A 477 -21.82 -0.35 -10.63
N GLY A 478 -20.89 -0.24 -9.68
CA GLY A 478 -21.06 0.50 -8.44
C GLY A 478 -22.13 -0.13 -7.54
N ILE A 479 -22.10 -1.46 -7.42
CA ILE A 479 -23.00 -2.19 -6.51
C ILE A 479 -22.61 -1.84 -5.07
N ILE A 480 -23.59 -1.54 -4.24
CA ILE A 480 -23.39 -1.11 -2.85
C ILE A 480 -23.49 -2.32 -1.92
N SER A 481 -24.31 -3.32 -2.26
CA SER A 481 -24.45 -4.52 -1.44
C SER A 481 -24.60 -5.80 -2.26
N LEU A 482 -23.93 -6.87 -1.84
CA LEU A 482 -24.12 -8.21 -2.40
C LEU A 482 -25.05 -9.01 -1.48
N ILE A 483 -26.01 -9.73 -2.07
CA ILE A 483 -26.85 -10.67 -1.33
C ILE A 483 -25.98 -11.84 -0.86
N ARG A 484 -26.15 -12.22 0.41
CA ARG A 484 -25.52 -13.37 1.07
C ARG A 484 -26.57 -14.05 1.94
N GLU A 485 -26.66 -15.37 1.87
CA GLU A 485 -27.79 -16.12 2.43
C GLU A 485 -27.33 -16.98 3.62
N ALA A 486 -28.00 -16.90 4.77
CA ALA A 486 -27.66 -17.76 5.91
C ALA A 486 -27.97 -19.24 5.63
N MET A 487 -29.09 -19.53 4.94
CA MET A 487 -29.49 -20.88 4.49
C MET A 487 -28.49 -21.55 3.54
N SER A 488 -27.47 -20.83 3.04
CA SER A 488 -26.39 -21.44 2.23
C SER A 488 -25.33 -22.18 3.08
N ALA A 489 -25.37 -22.04 4.40
CA ALA A 489 -24.50 -22.75 5.32
C ALA A 489 -24.97 -24.21 5.54
N GLY A 490 -24.13 -25.19 5.18
CA GLY A 490 -24.40 -26.61 5.42
C GLY A 490 -24.27 -27.06 6.88
N ASP A 491 -23.64 -26.25 7.73
CA ASP A 491 -23.54 -26.46 9.18
C ASP A 491 -23.34 -25.13 9.93
N SER A 492 -23.40 -25.18 11.26
CA SER A 492 -23.26 -23.99 12.13
C SER A 492 -21.83 -23.44 12.23
N HIS A 493 -20.80 -24.16 11.77
CA HIS A 493 -19.45 -23.62 11.63
C HIS A 493 -19.38 -22.71 10.39
N GLU A 494 -19.95 -23.13 9.27
CA GLU A 494 -20.05 -22.29 8.07
C GLU A 494 -21.00 -21.09 8.27
N GLU A 495 -22.10 -21.26 9.03
CA GLU A 495 -22.94 -20.14 9.49
C GLU A 495 -22.09 -19.14 10.29
N GLY A 496 -21.35 -19.63 11.29
CA GLY A 496 -20.43 -18.80 12.09
C GLY A 496 -19.33 -18.12 11.27
N ARG A 497 -18.83 -18.78 10.22
CA ARG A 497 -17.85 -18.21 9.28
C ARG A 497 -18.45 -17.10 8.41
N LEU A 498 -19.73 -17.22 8.01
CA LEU A 498 -20.45 -16.15 7.29
C LEU A 498 -20.70 -14.95 8.20
N VAL A 499 -21.22 -15.18 9.42
CA VAL A 499 -21.45 -14.09 10.40
C VAL A 499 -20.15 -13.40 10.79
N TYR A 500 -19.04 -14.14 10.98
CA TYR A 500 -17.72 -13.54 11.25
C TYR A 500 -17.23 -12.68 10.08
N ARG A 501 -17.41 -13.14 8.83
CA ARG A 501 -16.92 -12.42 7.63
C ARG A 501 -17.67 -11.11 7.36
N TYR A 502 -18.94 -11.02 7.77
CA TYR A 502 -19.80 -9.89 7.43
C TYR A 502 -20.27 -9.05 8.63
N GLY A 503 -20.02 -9.48 9.87
CA GLY A 503 -20.50 -8.82 11.08
C GLY A 503 -19.66 -7.65 11.62
N GLY A 504 -18.55 -7.28 10.98
CA GLY A 504 -17.79 -6.06 11.29
C GLY A 504 -16.30 -6.25 11.58
N GLU A 505 -15.69 -5.24 12.20
CA GLU A 505 -14.27 -5.27 12.63
C GLU A 505 -14.08 -6.15 13.87
N PRO A 506 -12.92 -6.79 14.08
CA PRO A 506 -12.65 -7.50 15.32
C PRO A 506 -12.68 -6.59 16.57
N VAL A 507 -13.23 -7.08 17.69
CA VAL A 507 -13.16 -6.38 18.99
C VAL A 507 -11.69 -6.11 19.38
N GLY A 508 -11.39 -4.85 19.67
CA GLY A 508 -10.03 -4.37 19.93
C GLY A 508 -9.26 -3.92 18.67
N ALA A 509 -9.92 -3.78 17.52
CA ALA A 509 -9.36 -3.18 16.32
C ALA A 509 -8.68 -1.81 16.57
N PHE A 510 -7.59 -1.54 15.86
CA PHE A 510 -6.78 -0.32 16.05
C PHE A 510 -7.51 0.99 15.67
N VAL A 511 -7.25 2.06 16.43
CA VAL A 511 -7.77 3.40 16.10
C VAL A 511 -7.08 3.95 14.85
N GLN A 512 -7.85 4.08 13.76
CA GLN A 512 -7.34 4.59 12.49
C GLN A 512 -7.34 6.13 12.44
N PRO A 513 -6.27 6.78 11.93
CA PRO A 513 -6.23 8.23 11.74
C PRO A 513 -7.14 8.70 10.60
N SER A 514 -7.52 9.99 10.62
CA SER A 514 -8.42 10.58 9.60
C SER A 514 -7.77 10.72 8.23
N LEU A 515 -6.45 10.91 8.16
CA LEU A 515 -5.62 10.72 6.97
C LEU A 515 -4.93 9.36 7.09
N ARG A 516 -5.24 8.44 6.18
CA ARG A 516 -4.69 7.07 6.14
C ARG A 516 -4.58 6.55 4.69
N PRO A 517 -3.82 5.48 4.42
CA PRO A 517 -3.84 4.81 3.12
C PRO A 517 -5.25 4.36 2.72
N LEU A 518 -5.51 4.30 1.41
CA LEU A 518 -6.69 3.66 0.85
C LEU A 518 -6.46 2.15 0.77
N MET A 519 -6.93 1.43 1.79
CA MET A 519 -6.86 -0.03 1.83
C MET A 519 -7.95 -0.66 0.94
N PRO A 520 -7.71 -1.85 0.35
CA PRO A 520 -8.77 -2.66 -0.25
C PRO A 520 -9.87 -2.97 0.77
N SER A 521 -11.10 -3.12 0.26
CA SER A 521 -12.32 -3.29 1.05
C SER A 521 -13.17 -4.44 0.50
N ILE A 522 -13.89 -5.16 1.37
CA ILE A 522 -14.91 -6.11 0.93
C ILE A 522 -16.18 -5.37 0.50
N ALA A 523 -16.97 -6.00 -0.36
CA ALA A 523 -18.33 -5.54 -0.65
C ALA A 523 -19.20 -5.70 0.61
N HIS A 524 -20.03 -4.70 0.92
CA HIS A 524 -20.99 -4.80 2.03
C HIS A 524 -22.00 -5.91 1.72
N ALA A 525 -22.31 -6.74 2.71
CA ALA A 525 -23.24 -7.84 2.54
C ALA A 525 -24.63 -7.42 3.01
N MET A 526 -25.64 -7.66 2.17
CA MET A 526 -27.00 -7.81 2.66
C MET A 526 -27.15 -9.27 3.08
N PHE A 527 -26.88 -9.54 4.36
CA PHE A 527 -26.96 -10.89 4.91
C PHE A 527 -28.42 -11.19 5.28
N LEU A 528 -29.07 -12.00 4.44
CA LEU A 528 -30.46 -12.41 4.60
C LEU A 528 -30.51 -13.74 5.35
N ASP A 529 -31.38 -13.81 6.35
CA ASP A 529 -31.64 -15.05 7.10
C ASP A 529 -32.34 -16.09 6.22
N VAL A 530 -33.38 -15.67 5.48
CA VAL A 530 -34.05 -16.49 4.46
C VAL A 530 -34.37 -15.60 3.25
N THR A 531 -33.85 -15.94 2.07
CA THR A 531 -34.24 -15.27 0.82
C THR A 531 -35.56 -15.84 0.28
N HIS A 532 -36.17 -15.17 -0.70
CA HIS A 532 -37.46 -15.64 -1.22
C HIS A 532 -37.32 -16.94 -2.03
N ASP A 533 -36.12 -17.27 -2.52
CA ASP A 533 -35.83 -18.50 -3.27
C ASP A 533 -35.31 -19.65 -2.39
N ASN A 534 -34.98 -19.40 -1.11
CA ASN A 534 -34.58 -20.45 -0.18
C ASN A 534 -35.77 -21.36 0.20
N GLU A 535 -35.50 -22.66 0.39
CA GLU A 535 -36.51 -23.58 0.93
C GLU A 535 -36.85 -23.21 2.37
N CYS A 536 -38.10 -22.80 2.60
CA CYS A 536 -38.60 -22.48 3.93
C CYS A 536 -39.12 -23.74 4.66
N PRO A 537 -39.15 -23.77 6.01
CA PRO A 537 -39.53 -24.97 6.80
C PRO A 537 -40.95 -25.52 6.58
N ILE A 538 -41.75 -24.81 5.80
CA ILE A 538 -43.09 -25.19 5.36
C ILE A 538 -43.10 -24.95 3.84
N GLN A 539 -42.92 -25.99 3.03
CA GLN A 539 -42.66 -25.84 1.58
C GLN A 539 -43.70 -24.96 0.85
N ILE A 540 -43.33 -23.70 0.58
CA ILE A 540 -44.09 -22.72 -0.19
C ILE A 540 -43.31 -22.40 -1.47
N SER A 541 -43.99 -22.36 -2.61
CA SER A 541 -43.36 -22.15 -3.93
C SER A 541 -43.68 -20.76 -4.46
N VAL A 542 -42.67 -19.89 -4.56
CA VAL A 542 -42.77 -18.50 -5.07
C VAL A 542 -43.59 -18.41 -6.36
N VAL A 543 -43.30 -19.30 -7.31
CA VAL A 543 -43.97 -19.34 -8.62
C VAL A 543 -45.47 -19.62 -8.48
N LYS A 544 -45.85 -20.56 -7.61
CA LYS A 544 -47.22 -21.09 -7.50
C LYS A 544 -48.07 -20.47 -6.37
N GLU A 545 -47.48 -19.64 -5.51
CA GLU A 545 -48.24 -18.99 -4.45
C GLU A 545 -49.08 -17.84 -5.02
N GLU A 546 -50.37 -17.84 -4.67
CA GLU A 546 -51.35 -16.81 -5.05
C GLU A 546 -52.14 -16.29 -3.84
N ARG A 547 -51.91 -16.87 -2.64
CA ARG A 547 -52.56 -16.44 -1.40
C ARG A 547 -52.09 -15.08 -0.96
N LEU A 548 -52.96 -14.39 -0.23
CA LEU A 548 -52.77 -13.03 0.23
C LEU A 548 -51.95 -12.99 1.54
N TYR A 549 -51.03 -12.03 1.68
CA TYR A 549 -50.42 -11.75 2.99
C TYR A 549 -51.49 -11.33 4.03
N PRO A 550 -51.30 -11.59 5.34
CA PRO A 550 -52.20 -11.10 6.37
C PRO A 550 -52.08 -9.57 6.55
N LYS A 551 -53.14 -8.93 7.04
CA LYS A 551 -53.14 -7.50 7.43
C LYS A 551 -52.62 -7.32 8.86
N TRP A 552 -52.00 -6.16 9.15
CA TRP A 552 -51.66 -5.80 10.52
C TRP A 552 -52.89 -5.38 11.33
N ASN A 553 -53.16 -6.08 12.42
CA ASN A 553 -54.12 -5.70 13.45
C ASN A 553 -53.48 -5.86 14.84
N PRO A 554 -53.26 -4.78 15.61
CA PRO A 554 -52.62 -4.86 16.94
C PRO A 554 -53.47 -5.60 18.00
N SER A 555 -54.74 -5.88 17.70
CA SER A 555 -55.66 -6.62 18.59
C SER A 555 -55.96 -8.04 18.09
N ALA A 556 -55.35 -8.52 17.00
CA ALA A 556 -55.55 -9.88 16.51
C ALA A 556 -54.89 -10.93 17.42
N PRO A 557 -55.61 -11.98 17.85
CA PRO A 557 -54.99 -13.13 18.53
C PRO A 557 -54.05 -13.91 17.58
N PRO A 558 -53.01 -14.61 18.08
CA PRO A 558 -52.01 -15.28 17.24
C PRO A 558 -52.53 -16.32 16.24
N THR A 559 -53.74 -16.84 16.47
CA THR A 559 -54.42 -17.87 15.66
C THR A 559 -55.36 -17.28 14.59
N SER A 560 -55.30 -15.97 14.33
CA SER A 560 -56.18 -15.29 13.36
C SER A 560 -55.85 -15.67 11.91
N ALA A 561 -56.86 -16.11 11.15
CA ALA A 561 -56.71 -16.30 9.70
C ALA A 561 -56.81 -14.94 8.98
N GLY A 562 -55.71 -14.51 8.34
CA GLY A 562 -55.66 -13.27 7.55
C GLY A 562 -55.29 -11.99 8.30
N GLU A 563 -55.06 -12.05 9.61
CA GLU A 563 -54.57 -10.94 10.42
C GLU A 563 -53.35 -11.34 11.26
N VAL A 564 -52.42 -10.40 11.48
CA VAL A 564 -51.24 -10.58 12.35
C VAL A 564 -51.08 -9.40 13.29
N GLY A 565 -50.61 -9.69 14.50
CA GLY A 565 -50.31 -8.70 15.54
C GLY A 565 -48.96 -8.96 16.21
N PRO A 566 -48.60 -8.22 17.27
CA PRO A 566 -47.28 -8.28 17.90
C PRO A 566 -46.87 -9.68 18.41
N GLN A 567 -47.83 -10.53 18.76
CA GLN A 567 -47.60 -11.89 19.28
C GLN A 567 -47.65 -12.99 18.19
N SER A 568 -47.80 -12.65 16.91
CA SER A 568 -47.84 -13.62 15.82
C SER A 568 -46.42 -14.12 15.48
N GLY A 569 -46.12 -15.38 15.80
CA GLY A 569 -44.86 -16.04 15.45
C GLY A 569 -43.63 -15.34 16.04
N ILE A 570 -42.68 -14.97 15.18
CA ILE A 570 -41.39 -14.34 15.56
C ILE A 570 -41.41 -12.80 15.57
N ILE A 571 -42.55 -12.14 15.31
CA ILE A 571 -42.63 -10.68 15.14
C ILE A 571 -42.04 -9.94 16.34
N ALA A 572 -42.40 -10.30 17.58
CA ALA A 572 -41.84 -9.69 18.78
C ALA A 572 -40.30 -9.78 18.85
N GLY A 573 -39.72 -10.91 18.44
CA GLY A 573 -38.26 -11.11 18.40
C GLY A 573 -37.59 -10.25 17.33
N LYS A 574 -38.18 -10.16 16.14
CA LYS A 574 -37.71 -9.26 15.07
C LYS A 574 -37.79 -7.79 15.49
N VAL A 575 -38.84 -7.35 16.18
CA VAL A 575 -38.95 -5.98 16.74
C VAL A 575 -37.79 -5.67 17.67
N ALA A 576 -37.46 -6.57 18.60
CA ALA A 576 -36.37 -6.37 19.56
C ALA A 576 -35.01 -6.30 18.86
N LEU A 577 -34.71 -7.27 17.98
CA LEU A 577 -33.44 -7.33 17.25
C LEU A 577 -33.26 -6.14 16.30
N ASN A 578 -34.30 -5.76 15.56
CA ASN A 578 -34.25 -4.63 14.63
C ASN A 578 -34.01 -3.28 15.35
N LYS A 579 -34.62 -3.07 16.52
CA LYS A 579 -34.38 -1.88 17.36
C LYS A 579 -32.96 -1.86 17.90
N LEU A 580 -32.50 -2.95 18.52
CA LEU A 580 -31.15 -3.07 19.06
C LEU A 580 -30.09 -2.80 17.98
N HIS A 581 -30.28 -3.37 16.79
CA HIS A 581 -29.38 -3.16 15.65
C HIS A 581 -29.35 -1.68 15.20
N GLN A 582 -30.51 -1.02 15.09
CA GLN A 582 -30.58 0.43 14.81
C GLN A 582 -29.90 1.27 15.90
N GLU A 583 -30.10 0.97 17.17
CA GLU A 583 -29.50 1.71 18.29
C GLU A 583 -27.99 1.54 18.37
N LEU A 584 -27.47 0.34 18.07
CA LEU A 584 -26.03 0.06 18.02
C LEU A 584 -25.37 0.78 16.83
N ALA A 585 -25.95 0.66 15.63
CA ALA A 585 -25.40 1.29 14.43
C ALA A 585 -25.52 2.82 14.47
N ALA A 586 -26.60 3.40 15.03
CA ALA A 586 -26.72 4.83 15.27
C ALA A 586 -25.68 5.38 16.28
N GLN A 587 -25.21 4.55 17.20
CA GLN A 587 -24.10 4.87 18.12
C GLN A 587 -22.70 4.57 17.52
N GLY A 588 -22.63 3.95 16.34
CA GLY A 588 -21.38 3.62 15.66
C GLY A 588 -20.66 2.39 16.20
N PHE A 589 -21.39 1.42 16.77
CA PHE A 589 -20.81 0.13 17.16
C PHE A 589 -20.61 -0.77 15.92
N ILE A 590 -19.34 -0.98 15.56
CA ILE A 590 -18.92 -1.76 14.38
C ILE A 590 -17.94 -2.90 14.72
N GLN A 591 -17.82 -3.27 16.01
CA GLN A 591 -16.89 -4.29 16.48
C GLN A 591 -17.59 -5.58 16.93
N LEU A 592 -17.13 -6.72 16.43
CA LEU A 592 -17.69 -8.06 16.62
C LEU A 592 -16.71 -9.00 17.35
N SER A 593 -17.26 -9.90 18.16
CA SER A 593 -16.56 -11.10 18.65
C SER A 593 -17.55 -12.27 18.67
N LEU A 594 -17.16 -13.42 18.15
CA LEU A 594 -17.97 -14.64 18.09
C LEU A 594 -17.35 -15.72 18.97
N CYS A 595 -18.18 -16.35 19.80
CA CYS A 595 -17.76 -17.38 20.77
C CYS A 595 -18.49 -18.71 20.52
N GLY A 596 -18.50 -19.16 19.26
CA GLY A 596 -19.18 -20.38 18.82
C GLY A 596 -20.67 -20.19 18.49
N ILE A 597 -21.17 -21.09 17.66
CA ILE A 597 -22.59 -21.21 17.31
C ILE A 597 -22.98 -22.68 17.52
N HIS A 598 -24.08 -22.95 18.23
CA HIS A 598 -24.45 -24.30 18.65
C HIS A 598 -25.73 -24.79 17.97
N THR A 599 -25.59 -25.88 17.24
CA THR A 599 -26.65 -26.66 16.57
C THR A 599 -27.38 -27.56 17.57
N PHE A 600 -28.72 -27.57 17.49
CA PHE A 600 -29.55 -28.61 18.10
C PHE A 600 -30.45 -29.26 17.03
N GLU A 601 -30.58 -30.57 17.09
CA GLU A 601 -31.42 -31.39 16.20
C GLU A 601 -32.77 -31.62 16.88
N LEU A 602 -33.87 -31.20 16.22
CA LEU A 602 -35.22 -31.44 16.74
C LEU A 602 -35.69 -32.87 16.46
N ALA A 603 -36.49 -33.42 17.38
CA ALA A 603 -36.96 -34.81 17.34
C ALA A 603 -37.89 -35.17 16.15
N THR A 604 -38.16 -34.22 15.24
CA THR A 604 -38.82 -34.44 13.95
C THR A 604 -37.86 -34.81 12.81
N GLY A 605 -36.54 -34.74 13.01
CA GLY A 605 -35.53 -35.37 12.13
C GLY A 605 -34.88 -34.50 11.05
N ASP A 606 -35.45 -33.36 10.69
CA ASP A 606 -34.99 -32.55 9.54
C ASP A 606 -34.53 -31.11 9.88
N TRP A 607 -34.56 -30.68 11.15
CA TRP A 607 -34.37 -29.26 11.51
C TRP A 607 -33.24 -28.98 12.50
N VAL A 608 -32.31 -28.15 12.04
CA VAL A 608 -31.31 -27.43 12.84
C VAL A 608 -31.97 -26.23 13.51
N LEU A 609 -31.75 -26.07 14.82
CA LEU A 609 -32.15 -24.86 15.55
C LEU A 609 -30.97 -24.30 16.35
N THR A 610 -30.56 -23.08 16.00
CA THR A 610 -29.29 -22.46 16.38
C THR A 610 -29.38 -21.64 17.68
N ARG A 611 -28.63 -22.03 18.72
CA ARG A 611 -28.39 -21.18 19.90
C ARG A 611 -27.16 -20.32 19.67
N VAL A 612 -27.38 -19.03 19.43
CA VAL A 612 -26.32 -18.01 19.38
C VAL A 612 -26.13 -17.43 20.77
N SER A 613 -25.02 -17.78 21.42
CA SER A 613 -24.65 -17.23 22.74
C SER A 613 -23.61 -16.12 22.56
N LEU A 614 -24.04 -14.85 22.55
CA LEU A 614 -23.16 -13.68 22.44
C LEU A 614 -22.38 -13.41 23.75
N SER A 615 -21.43 -14.29 24.04
CA SER A 615 -20.60 -14.27 25.25
C SER A 615 -19.32 -13.45 25.06
N VAL A 616 -19.27 -12.25 25.67
CA VAL A 616 -18.03 -11.46 25.79
C VAL A 616 -17.24 -11.94 27.01
N SER A 617 -16.53 -13.05 26.84
CA SER A 617 -15.88 -13.88 27.88
C SER A 617 -14.64 -13.26 28.54
N ALA A 618 -14.78 -12.04 29.08
CA ALA A 618 -13.79 -11.37 29.93
C ALA A 618 -14.33 -10.14 30.70
N GLY A 619 -15.54 -9.66 30.39
CA GLY A 619 -16.26 -8.70 31.24
C GLY A 619 -17.08 -9.44 32.32
N LYS A 620 -17.46 -8.74 33.38
CA LYS A 620 -18.54 -9.22 34.26
C LYS A 620 -19.87 -8.96 33.52
N ILE A 621 -20.67 -10.01 33.33
CA ILE A 621 -22.06 -9.84 32.88
C ILE A 621 -22.82 -9.17 34.03
N GLU A 622 -23.57 -8.10 33.75
CA GLU A 622 -24.40 -7.44 34.76
C GLU A 622 -25.88 -7.74 34.59
N GLU A 623 -26.33 -8.00 33.36
CA GLU A 623 -27.74 -8.13 32.99
C GLU A 623 -27.91 -8.93 31.69
N VAL A 624 -28.95 -9.77 31.61
CA VAL A 624 -29.48 -10.25 30.33
C VAL A 624 -30.44 -9.19 29.81
N VAL A 625 -30.11 -8.53 28.70
CA VAL A 625 -30.96 -7.49 28.11
C VAL A 625 -32.25 -8.12 27.60
N LEU A 626 -32.12 -9.25 26.90
CA LEU A 626 -33.23 -9.92 26.21
C LEU A 626 -32.93 -11.43 26.10
N GLU A 627 -33.74 -12.24 26.77
CA GLU A 627 -33.89 -13.68 26.48
C GLU A 627 -35.10 -13.83 25.56
N ALA A 628 -34.94 -14.47 24.40
CA ALA A 628 -36.01 -14.79 23.47
C ALA A 628 -36.04 -16.30 23.22
N ARG A 629 -37.17 -16.95 23.54
CA ARG A 629 -37.34 -18.40 23.41
C ARG A 629 -38.55 -18.73 22.55
N THR A 630 -38.36 -19.60 21.56
CA THR A 630 -39.48 -20.18 20.80
C THR A 630 -40.19 -21.20 21.69
N VAL A 631 -41.48 -20.98 21.94
CA VAL A 631 -42.32 -21.87 22.76
C VAL A 631 -43.41 -22.47 21.89
N GLU A 632 -43.38 -23.79 21.81
CA GLU A 632 -44.40 -24.62 21.16
C GLU A 632 -45.62 -24.77 22.09
N ARG A 633 -46.80 -24.41 21.59
CA ARG A 633 -48.06 -24.43 22.34
C ARG A 633 -49.08 -25.30 21.60
N HIS A 634 -49.05 -26.60 21.91
CA HIS A 634 -49.90 -27.66 21.32
C HIS A 634 -49.62 -27.95 19.83
N ALA A 635 -48.50 -28.62 19.55
CA ALA A 635 -48.10 -29.03 18.20
C ALA A 635 -49.18 -29.82 17.42
N GLY A 636 -49.80 -29.15 16.45
CA GLY A 636 -50.45 -29.78 15.30
C GLY A 636 -49.53 -29.79 14.07
N SER A 637 -49.82 -30.64 13.09
CA SER A 637 -49.16 -30.53 11.77
C SER A 637 -49.62 -29.27 11.05
N TYR A 638 -48.72 -28.65 10.25
CA TYR A 638 -49.05 -27.44 9.50
C TYR A 638 -50.30 -27.63 8.63
N LYS A 639 -51.28 -26.75 8.84
CA LYS A 639 -52.50 -26.67 8.04
C LYS A 639 -52.43 -25.42 7.16
N LYS A 640 -52.41 -25.62 5.84
CA LYS A 640 -52.49 -24.54 4.87
C LYS A 640 -53.86 -23.84 4.96
N ASP A 641 -53.88 -22.52 5.06
CA ASP A 641 -55.06 -21.70 4.79
C ASP A 641 -55.22 -21.48 3.28
N GLU A 642 -56.45 -21.47 2.77
CA GLU A 642 -56.72 -21.39 1.32
C GLU A 642 -56.66 -19.96 0.75
N ALA A 643 -56.86 -18.94 1.58
CA ALA A 643 -56.94 -17.54 1.15
C ALA A 643 -55.70 -16.72 1.53
N TYR A 644 -55.07 -17.05 2.68
CA TYR A 644 -53.97 -16.27 3.25
C TYR A 644 -52.68 -17.05 3.42
N ILE A 645 -51.54 -16.38 3.30
CA ILE A 645 -50.22 -16.92 3.64
C ILE A 645 -50.12 -16.99 5.17
N ASN A 646 -50.37 -18.18 5.72
CA ASN A 646 -50.31 -18.48 7.14
C ASN A 646 -49.04 -19.25 7.52
N GLY A 647 -48.48 -18.95 8.70
CA GLY A 647 -47.45 -19.76 9.36
C GLY A 647 -48.04 -20.77 10.36
N MET A 648 -47.18 -21.42 11.15
CA MET A 648 -47.61 -22.27 12.27
C MET A 648 -47.89 -21.40 13.50
N SER A 649 -49.17 -21.05 13.71
CA SER A 649 -49.62 -20.21 14.85
C SER A 649 -49.44 -20.84 16.23
N GLU A 650 -49.14 -22.15 16.29
CA GLU A 650 -48.86 -22.88 17.53
C GLU A 650 -47.49 -22.51 18.13
N TYR A 651 -46.59 -21.88 17.36
CA TYR A 651 -45.27 -21.43 17.83
C TYR A 651 -45.27 -19.92 18.08
N THR A 652 -44.92 -19.53 19.29
CA THR A 652 -44.82 -18.13 19.73
C THR A 652 -43.48 -17.87 20.40
N VAL A 653 -42.90 -16.70 20.21
CA VAL A 653 -41.69 -16.30 20.96
C VAL A 653 -42.08 -15.69 22.30
N GLU A 654 -41.64 -16.30 23.40
CA GLU A 654 -41.63 -15.67 24.71
C GLU A 654 -40.37 -14.83 24.87
N ILE A 655 -40.53 -13.58 25.30
CA ILE A 655 -39.44 -12.64 25.54
C ILE A 655 -39.41 -12.26 27.02
N LYS A 656 -38.22 -12.23 27.60
CA LYS A 656 -37.94 -11.66 28.92
C LYS A 656 -36.85 -10.59 28.77
N GLU A 657 -37.11 -9.40 29.28
CA GLU A 657 -36.17 -8.28 29.28
C GLU A 657 -35.62 -8.05 30.69
N HIS A 658 -34.42 -7.47 30.80
CA HIS A 658 -33.82 -7.02 32.06
C HIS A 658 -33.73 -8.09 33.17
N ILE A 659 -33.14 -9.25 32.88
CA ILE A 659 -32.95 -10.33 33.87
C ILE A 659 -31.67 -10.06 34.68
N PRO A 660 -31.74 -9.91 36.02
CA PRO A 660 -30.55 -9.72 36.85
C PRO A 660 -29.73 -11.01 36.99
N ASP A 661 -28.40 -10.91 36.94
CA ASP A 661 -27.51 -12.06 37.17
C ASP A 661 -27.54 -12.51 38.65
N GLN A 662 -28.42 -13.46 38.95
CA GLN A 662 -28.45 -14.24 40.20
C GLN A 662 -28.41 -15.76 39.96
N PHE A 663 -28.42 -16.19 38.70
CA PHE A 663 -28.40 -17.59 38.30
C PHE A 663 -27.46 -17.76 37.11
N GLY A 664 -26.40 -18.55 37.29
CA GLY A 664 -25.55 -18.98 36.18
C GLY A 664 -26.36 -19.72 35.10
N PRO A 665 -25.86 -19.78 33.86
CA PRO A 665 -26.65 -20.00 32.65
C PRO A 665 -27.65 -21.16 32.79
N HIS A 666 -28.94 -20.84 32.63
CA HIS A 666 -30.03 -21.79 32.83
C HIS A 666 -29.90 -23.00 31.88
N ARG A 667 -29.46 -24.13 32.44
CA ARG A 667 -29.51 -25.44 31.79
C ARG A 667 -30.91 -26.02 31.89
N SER A 668 -31.82 -25.52 31.05
CA SER A 668 -32.91 -26.33 30.53
C SER A 668 -32.44 -26.90 29.19
N ASP A 669 -32.32 -28.22 29.08
CA ASP A 669 -31.82 -28.91 27.88
C ASP A 669 -32.86 -28.94 26.73
N ASP A 670 -34.01 -28.32 26.93
CA ASP A 670 -35.11 -28.18 25.97
C ASP A 670 -34.81 -27.02 24.98
N GLY A 671 -34.48 -27.36 23.73
CA GLY A 671 -33.93 -26.42 22.74
C GLY A 671 -34.78 -25.17 22.41
N GLY A 672 -34.15 -24.20 21.72
CA GLY A 672 -34.87 -23.06 21.12
C GLY A 672 -34.81 -21.71 21.86
N GLY A 673 -33.74 -21.41 22.60
CA GLY A 673 -33.50 -20.09 23.21
C GLY A 673 -32.34 -19.31 22.57
N ALA A 674 -32.47 -17.99 22.49
CA ALA A 674 -31.41 -17.02 22.18
C ALA A 674 -31.29 -15.99 23.31
N GLU A 675 -30.06 -15.61 23.65
CA GLU A 675 -29.76 -14.71 24.79
C GLU A 675 -28.88 -13.55 24.35
N VAL A 676 -29.36 -12.32 24.57
CA VAL A 676 -28.63 -11.07 24.36
C VAL A 676 -28.20 -10.53 25.74
N LEU A 677 -26.88 -10.46 25.95
CA LEU A 677 -26.27 -10.09 27.22
C LEU A 677 -25.77 -8.63 27.19
N SER A 678 -26.00 -7.88 28.26
CA SER A 678 -25.26 -6.65 28.51
C SER A 678 -23.95 -6.99 29.22
N VAL A 679 -22.85 -6.80 28.51
CA VAL A 679 -21.51 -6.86 29.09
C VAL A 679 -20.92 -5.45 29.07
N PRO A 680 -21.21 -4.62 30.08
CA PRO A 680 -20.60 -3.31 30.19
C PRO A 680 -19.09 -3.48 30.41
N VAL A 681 -18.30 -3.13 29.39
CA VAL A 681 -16.86 -2.91 29.58
C VAL A 681 -16.73 -1.67 30.46
N GLN A 682 -16.64 -1.86 31.77
CA GLN A 682 -16.40 -0.77 32.73
C GLN A 682 -14.94 -0.31 32.66
N PRO A 683 -14.64 0.93 32.22
CA PRO A 683 -13.58 1.70 32.82
C PRO A 683 -14.12 2.34 34.11
N GLU A 684 -13.43 2.21 35.24
CA GLU A 684 -13.75 2.92 36.50
C GLU A 684 -13.42 4.44 36.43
N VAL A 685 -13.61 5.07 35.26
CA VAL A 685 -13.22 6.45 34.97
C VAL A 685 -14.47 7.31 34.76
N GLN A 686 -15.03 7.80 35.88
CA GLN A 686 -16.15 8.75 35.87
C GLN A 686 -15.89 9.97 34.97
N GLU A 687 -16.95 10.48 34.34
CA GLU A 687 -16.94 11.70 33.53
C GLU A 687 -16.53 12.95 34.32
N ARG A 688 -15.21 13.26 34.38
CA ARG A 688 -14.69 14.52 34.94
C ARG A 688 -13.59 15.16 34.09
N GLN A 689 -13.72 15.16 32.76
CA GLN A 689 -12.78 15.92 31.92
C GLN A 689 -13.31 16.56 30.62
N ARG A 690 -14.62 16.83 30.50
CA ARG A 690 -15.05 17.94 29.62
C ARG A 690 -14.64 19.28 30.24
N GLY A 691 -13.58 19.90 29.70
CA GLY A 691 -13.29 21.32 29.89
C GLY A 691 -12.19 21.70 30.89
N ARG A 692 -10.94 21.28 30.66
CA ARG A 692 -9.74 22.00 31.16
C ARG A 692 -8.60 21.97 30.14
N ARG A 693 -8.53 22.96 29.25
CA ARG A 693 -7.33 23.27 28.46
C ARG A 693 -6.29 23.91 29.38
N THR A 694 -5.38 23.12 29.95
CA THR A 694 -4.15 23.63 30.56
C THR A 694 -3.15 24.06 29.46
N PRO A 695 -2.40 25.15 29.63
CA PRO A 695 -1.50 25.64 28.59
C PRO A 695 -0.22 24.79 28.52
N THR A 696 -0.13 23.92 27.51
CA THR A 696 1.00 23.02 27.19
C THR A 696 2.29 23.71 26.73
N ARG A 697 2.52 24.97 27.15
CA ARG A 697 3.65 25.79 26.70
C ARG A 697 4.98 25.47 27.41
N ARG A 698 4.94 24.98 28.65
CA ARG A 698 6.13 24.66 29.47
C ARG A 698 6.73 23.27 29.22
N SER A 699 6.02 22.38 28.53
CA SER A 699 6.52 21.05 28.19
C SER A 699 7.33 21.04 26.88
N ALA A 700 7.12 22.01 25.99
CA ALA A 700 7.82 22.08 24.69
C ALA A 700 9.33 22.29 24.83
N GLU A 701 9.74 23.18 25.74
CA GLU A 701 11.15 23.51 26.05
C GLU A 701 11.97 22.29 26.52
N ALA A 702 11.29 21.24 27.00
CA ALA A 702 11.90 20.05 27.56
C ALA A 702 12.35 19.02 26.49
N PHE A 703 11.87 19.11 25.24
CA PHE A 703 12.10 18.07 24.22
C PHE A 703 13.48 18.13 23.52
N GLY A 704 14.37 19.08 23.85
CA GLY A 704 15.67 19.26 23.19
C GLY A 704 16.69 18.09 23.30
N SER A 705 16.31 16.93 23.86
CA SER A 705 17.14 15.72 24.00
C SER A 705 16.67 14.53 23.15
N VAL A 706 16.12 14.84 21.95
CA VAL A 706 15.54 13.90 20.98
C VAL A 706 16.48 12.73 20.60
N SER A 707 17.80 12.93 20.67
CA SER A 707 18.84 11.91 20.37
C SER A 707 18.68 10.56 21.09
N THR A 708 17.95 10.54 22.21
CA THR A 708 17.63 9.30 22.93
C THR A 708 16.48 8.48 22.34
N LEU A 709 15.70 9.02 21.40
CA LEU A 709 14.65 8.29 20.66
C LEU A 709 15.18 7.54 19.43
N SER A 710 16.42 7.82 19.01
CA SER A 710 16.88 7.62 17.63
C SER A 710 18.23 6.90 17.44
N PHE A 711 19.09 6.82 18.46
CA PHE A 711 20.49 6.38 18.31
C PHE A 711 20.73 4.92 17.85
N GLN A 712 21.76 4.68 17.03
CA GLN A 712 22.26 3.31 16.81
C GLN A 712 23.38 2.93 17.79
N THR A 713 23.29 1.73 18.34
CA THR A 713 24.37 0.99 19.00
C THR A 713 24.21 -0.49 18.64
N GLN A 714 25.30 -1.25 18.50
CA GLN A 714 25.34 -2.55 17.81
C GLN A 714 24.63 -3.74 18.51
N GLN A 715 23.70 -3.48 19.43
CA GLN A 715 22.85 -4.48 20.07
C GLN A 715 21.39 -3.99 20.00
N GLY A 716 20.47 -4.90 19.62
CA GLY A 716 19.13 -4.57 19.10
C GLY A 716 18.09 -4.05 20.10
N ASP A 717 18.37 -2.92 20.75
CA ASP A 717 17.42 -2.21 21.61
C ASP A 717 16.26 -1.60 20.79
N ILE A 718 15.09 -2.26 20.79
CA ILE A 718 13.85 -1.73 20.18
C ILE A 718 13.58 -0.32 20.74
N ARG A 719 13.43 0.70 19.89
CA ARG A 719 13.13 2.11 20.27
C ARG A 719 11.65 2.43 20.09
N ILE A 720 11.17 3.60 20.55
CA ILE A 720 9.81 4.05 20.19
C ILE A 720 9.70 4.14 18.65
N GLY A 721 10.70 4.68 17.94
CA GLY A 721 10.74 4.64 16.48
C GLY A 721 10.72 3.22 15.89
N GLY A 722 11.46 2.27 16.49
CA GLY A 722 11.50 0.86 16.03
C GLY A 722 10.25 0.04 16.37
N LEU A 723 9.48 0.46 17.38
CA LEU A 723 8.15 -0.09 17.68
C LEU A 723 7.10 0.56 16.77
N MET A 724 7.21 1.86 16.50
CA MET A 724 6.38 2.59 15.54
C MET A 724 6.57 2.11 14.10
N SER A 725 7.75 1.66 13.69
CA SER A 725 7.94 1.06 12.36
C SER A 725 7.23 -0.29 12.23
N VAL A 726 7.16 -1.09 13.29
CA VAL A 726 6.37 -2.35 13.30
C VAL A 726 4.87 -2.03 13.34
N LEU A 727 4.46 -1.06 14.17
CA LEU A 727 3.07 -0.62 14.26
C LEU A 727 2.60 0.16 13.01
N ALA A 728 3.51 0.61 12.15
CA ALA A 728 3.18 1.25 10.87
C ALA A 728 2.56 0.26 9.87
N ASP A 729 2.95 -1.01 9.90
CA ASP A 729 2.39 -2.07 9.06
C ASP A 729 1.22 -2.79 9.76
N VAL A 730 1.31 -3.00 11.08
CA VAL A 730 0.28 -3.69 11.87
C VAL A 730 -1.01 -2.87 11.96
N ARG A 731 -0.94 -1.54 12.14
CA ARG A 731 -2.12 -0.69 12.32
C ARG A 731 -3.03 -0.62 11.07
N PRO A 732 -2.55 -0.33 9.85
CA PRO A 732 -3.41 -0.18 8.67
C PRO A 732 -4.05 -1.50 8.22
N ASN A 733 -3.37 -2.63 8.47
CA ASN A 733 -3.87 -3.98 8.17
C ASN A 733 -4.70 -4.58 9.33
N ASN A 734 -4.86 -3.86 10.44
CA ASN A 734 -5.54 -4.31 11.65
C ASN A 734 -5.04 -5.68 12.19
N ASP A 735 -3.73 -5.95 12.11
CA ASP A 735 -3.15 -7.26 12.47
C ASP A 735 -3.10 -7.46 14.00
N LEU A 736 -4.23 -7.85 14.56
CA LEU A 736 -4.33 -8.31 15.94
C LEU A 736 -3.67 -9.69 16.16
N GLY A 737 -3.32 -10.43 15.10
CA GLY A 737 -2.57 -11.68 15.17
C GLY A 737 -1.08 -11.49 15.48
N HIS A 738 -0.52 -10.32 15.12
CA HIS A 738 0.90 -10.01 15.23
C HIS A 738 1.53 -10.37 16.60
N PRO A 739 2.77 -10.89 16.67
CA PRO A 739 3.43 -11.24 17.94
C PRO A 739 3.52 -10.12 18.97
N VAL A 740 3.59 -8.85 18.53
CA VAL A 740 3.52 -7.68 19.44
C VAL A 740 2.16 -7.57 20.12
N CYS A 741 1.07 -7.76 19.37
CA CYS A 741 -0.29 -7.79 19.90
C CYS A 741 -0.48 -8.98 20.85
N ALA A 742 0.09 -10.14 20.55
CA ALA A 742 0.11 -11.29 21.45
C ALA A 742 0.86 -11.01 22.75
N ASN A 743 2.04 -10.39 22.70
CA ASN A 743 2.82 -10.03 23.90
C ASN A 743 2.05 -9.07 24.83
N LEU A 744 1.44 -8.02 24.26
CA LEU A 744 0.65 -7.02 25.00
C LEU A 744 -0.62 -7.61 25.65
N ARG A 745 -1.21 -8.65 25.05
CA ARG A 745 -2.31 -9.42 25.65
C ARG A 745 -1.84 -10.37 26.76
N GLN A 746 -0.63 -10.92 26.65
CA GLN A 746 -0.08 -11.89 27.60
C GLN A 746 0.50 -11.25 28.86
N GLY A 747 1.00 -10.01 28.81
CA GLY A 747 1.56 -9.33 29.98
C GLY A 747 2.10 -7.94 29.72
N ASP A 748 2.51 -7.26 30.80
CA ASP A 748 2.88 -5.83 30.77
C ASP A 748 4.34 -5.56 30.36
N TRP A 749 5.10 -6.57 29.92
CA TRP A 749 6.56 -6.45 29.72
C TRP A 749 6.96 -5.35 28.75
N LEU A 750 6.30 -5.25 27.58
CA LEU A 750 6.59 -4.21 26.59
C LEU A 750 6.13 -2.82 27.09
N ILE A 751 5.05 -2.77 27.86
CA ILE A 751 4.49 -1.56 28.45
C ILE A 751 5.48 -0.96 29.46
N GLU A 752 5.95 -1.78 30.40
CA GLU A 752 6.92 -1.41 31.43
C GLU A 752 8.32 -1.15 30.84
N PHE A 753 8.73 -1.90 29.81
CA PHE A 753 9.99 -1.63 29.10
C PHE A 753 10.02 -0.21 28.51
N VAL A 754 8.93 0.23 27.88
CA VAL A 754 8.84 1.56 27.25
C VAL A 754 8.85 2.70 28.28
N SER A 755 8.17 2.58 29.42
CA SER A 755 8.21 3.61 30.47
C SER A 755 9.53 3.60 31.25
N ASN A 756 9.94 2.43 31.77
CA ASN A 756 11.05 2.33 32.73
C ASN A 756 12.40 2.73 32.10
N ARG A 757 12.63 2.45 30.81
CA ARG A 757 13.86 2.87 30.11
C ARG A 757 14.02 4.39 29.97
N LEU A 758 12.91 5.15 30.03
CA LEU A 758 12.88 6.61 29.97
C LEU A 758 12.96 7.21 31.39
N ILE A 759 12.31 6.58 32.37
CA ILE A 759 12.47 6.89 33.80
C ILE A 759 13.95 6.71 34.23
N ASN A 760 14.64 5.72 33.67
CA ASN A 760 16.08 5.47 33.87
C ASN A 760 17.00 6.44 33.07
N ARG A 761 16.52 7.63 32.69
CA ARG A 761 17.30 8.72 32.09
C ARG A 761 17.10 9.99 32.91
N GLU A 762 18.10 10.87 32.91
CA GLU A 762 18.03 12.14 33.64
C GLU A 762 17.21 13.21 32.89
N GLY A 763 16.76 14.23 33.62
CA GLY A 763 16.15 15.43 33.03
C GLY A 763 14.75 15.20 32.42
N PRO A 764 14.40 15.91 31.33
CA PRO A 764 13.09 15.83 30.67
C PRO A 764 12.60 14.42 30.32
N LEU A 765 13.52 13.53 29.95
CA LEU A 765 13.21 12.17 29.52
C LEU A 765 12.57 11.35 30.65
N ALA A 766 12.98 11.58 31.91
CA ALA A 766 12.31 11.01 33.08
C ALA A 766 10.84 11.42 33.16
N GLN A 767 10.52 12.69 32.85
CA GLN A 767 9.15 13.21 32.94
C GLN A 767 8.26 12.60 31.86
N VAL A 768 8.77 12.42 30.63
CA VAL A 768 8.07 11.68 29.56
C VAL A 768 7.88 10.21 29.94
N GLY A 769 8.89 9.57 30.54
CA GLY A 769 8.78 8.20 31.05
C GLY A 769 7.76 8.04 32.19
N GLN A 770 7.70 9.00 33.11
CA GLN A 770 6.71 9.06 34.19
C GLN A 770 5.30 9.28 33.65
N TRP A 771 5.12 10.18 32.67
CA TRP A 771 3.83 10.40 32.01
C TRP A 771 3.36 9.16 31.25
N LEU A 772 4.24 8.51 30.48
CA LEU A 772 3.94 7.23 29.82
C LEU A 772 3.59 6.16 30.85
N GLY A 773 4.32 6.04 31.96
CA GLY A 773 4.01 5.12 33.05
C GLY A 773 2.62 5.37 33.67
N ALA A 774 2.24 6.64 33.86
CA ALA A 774 0.90 7.00 34.35
C ALA A 774 -0.20 6.66 33.34
N MET A 775 -0.01 6.98 32.06
CA MET A 775 -0.94 6.63 30.97
C MET A 775 -1.10 5.11 30.83
N PHE A 776 0.02 4.38 30.92
CA PHE A 776 0.07 2.93 30.84
C PHE A 776 -0.50 2.24 32.09
N ASN A 777 -0.54 2.89 33.25
CA ASN A 777 -1.22 2.31 34.42
C ASN A 777 -2.72 2.11 34.15
N TYR A 778 -3.37 3.01 33.40
CA TYR A 778 -4.77 2.80 32.98
C TYR A 778 -4.94 1.58 32.06
N LEU A 779 -3.93 1.21 31.26
CA LEU A 779 -3.98 0.00 30.43
C LEU A 779 -4.02 -1.29 31.26
N LYS A 780 -3.54 -1.27 32.51
CA LYS A 780 -3.60 -2.43 33.41
C LYS A 780 -5.00 -2.69 33.98
N HIS A 781 -5.90 -1.72 33.86
CA HIS A 781 -7.28 -1.80 34.34
C HIS A 781 -8.31 -2.12 33.23
N ILE A 782 -7.91 -2.14 31.95
CA ILE A 782 -8.81 -2.53 30.85
C ILE A 782 -8.64 -4.02 30.49
N PRO A 783 -9.65 -4.67 29.89
CA PRO A 783 -9.54 -6.06 29.44
C PRO A 783 -8.36 -6.28 28.48
N ARG A 784 -7.59 -7.35 28.70
CA ARG A 784 -6.31 -7.62 28.01
C ARG A 784 -6.38 -7.55 26.48
N TYR A 785 -7.49 -7.98 25.87
CA TYR A 785 -7.68 -7.95 24.42
C TYR A 785 -7.74 -6.54 23.81
N LEU A 786 -8.12 -5.52 24.59
CA LEU A 786 -8.15 -4.12 24.14
C LEU A 786 -6.79 -3.41 24.22
N ILE A 787 -5.85 -3.92 25.03
CA ILE A 787 -4.56 -3.26 25.29
C ILE A 787 -3.77 -2.90 24.02
N PRO A 788 -3.64 -3.76 22.99
CA PRO A 788 -2.86 -3.43 21.79
C PRO A 788 -3.29 -2.12 21.11
N CYS A 789 -4.60 -1.90 20.98
CA CYS A 789 -5.18 -0.72 20.36
C CYS A 789 -4.93 0.57 21.17
N TYR A 790 -5.19 0.55 22.47
CA TYR A 790 -4.97 1.73 23.33
C TYR A 790 -3.48 2.02 23.56
N PHE A 791 -2.63 0.99 23.60
CA PHE A 791 -1.17 1.12 23.68
C PHE A 791 -0.60 1.80 22.43
N ASP A 792 -1.03 1.38 21.24
CA ASP A 792 -0.69 2.03 19.98
C ASP A 792 -1.17 3.49 19.94
N ALA A 793 -2.43 3.77 20.30
CA ALA A 793 -2.96 5.13 20.31
C ALA A 793 -2.16 6.10 21.21
N ILE A 794 -1.68 5.62 22.37
CA ILE A 794 -0.80 6.39 23.27
C ILE A 794 0.57 6.62 22.61
N LEU A 795 1.17 5.59 22.01
CA LEU A 795 2.47 5.68 21.36
C LEU A 795 2.47 6.59 20.13
N VAL A 796 1.45 6.49 19.26
CA VAL A 796 1.25 7.36 18.10
C VAL A 796 1.25 8.82 18.54
N SER A 797 0.39 9.18 19.49
CA SER A 797 0.27 10.55 20.00
C SER A 797 1.58 11.08 20.62
N THR A 798 2.30 10.21 21.33
CA THR A 798 3.61 10.54 21.90
C THR A 798 4.66 10.78 20.81
N TYR A 799 4.69 9.89 19.80
CA TYR A 799 5.68 9.92 18.72
C TYR A 799 5.47 11.10 17.77
N THR A 800 4.23 11.38 17.34
CA THR A 800 3.94 12.56 16.49
C THR A 800 4.27 13.85 17.22
N THR A 801 3.90 13.98 18.50
CA THR A 801 4.25 15.15 19.32
C THR A 801 5.77 15.35 19.43
N ALA A 802 6.54 14.26 19.58
CA ALA A 802 8.00 14.31 19.60
C ALA A 802 8.60 14.69 18.23
N LEU A 803 8.04 14.18 17.12
CA LEU A 803 8.45 14.56 15.76
C LEU A 803 8.17 16.04 15.49
N ASP A 804 6.97 16.54 15.81
CA ASP A 804 6.61 17.95 15.63
C ASP A 804 7.51 18.86 16.47
N ALA A 805 7.79 18.50 17.74
CA ALA A 805 8.74 19.21 18.57
C ALA A 805 10.16 19.21 17.96
N THR A 806 10.58 18.11 17.33
CA THR A 806 11.88 17.99 16.64
C THR A 806 11.95 18.91 15.42
N TYR A 807 10.94 18.89 14.55
CA TYR A 807 10.93 19.71 13.33
C TYR A 807 10.87 21.20 13.65
N ASN A 808 10.14 21.61 14.69
CA ASN A 808 10.10 23.01 15.15
C ASN A 808 11.47 23.54 15.66
N LEU A 809 12.41 22.66 15.99
CA LEU A 809 13.80 23.02 16.35
C LEU A 809 14.77 22.99 15.15
N MET A 810 14.34 22.44 14.01
CA MET A 810 15.13 22.40 12.77
C MET A 810 14.93 23.67 11.92
N SER A 811 15.74 23.84 10.88
CA SER A 811 15.69 25.02 10.01
C SER A 811 14.36 25.14 9.25
N SER A 812 14.05 26.36 8.78
CA SER A 812 12.84 26.64 7.99
C SER A 812 12.74 25.81 6.70
N PHE A 813 13.87 25.33 6.16
CA PHE A 813 13.93 24.39 5.04
C PHE A 813 13.34 23.01 5.39
N VAL A 814 13.54 22.52 6.62
CA VAL A 814 12.96 21.26 7.09
C VAL A 814 11.51 21.46 7.57
N GLN A 815 11.24 22.55 8.30
CA GLN A 815 9.89 22.89 8.76
C GLN A 815 8.90 23.01 7.58
N ASN A 816 9.30 23.69 6.50
CA ASN A 816 8.48 23.85 5.28
C ASN A 816 8.86 22.85 4.18
N GLY A 817 9.72 21.88 4.48
CA GLY A 817 10.11 20.80 3.58
C GLY A 817 9.04 19.70 3.52
N SER A 818 9.14 18.89 2.47
CA SER A 818 8.28 17.71 2.28
C SER A 818 8.50 16.65 3.35
N SER A 819 7.57 15.69 3.44
CA SER A 819 7.70 14.54 4.33
C SER A 819 9.02 13.80 4.13
N PHE A 820 9.51 13.65 2.90
CA PHE A 820 10.80 13.03 2.60
C PHE A 820 11.98 13.83 3.18
N VAL A 821 12.03 15.15 2.95
CA VAL A 821 13.06 16.04 3.55
C VAL A 821 13.05 15.96 5.08
N ARG A 822 11.86 15.91 5.69
CA ARG A 822 11.71 15.75 7.14
C ARG A 822 12.23 14.40 7.65
N HIS A 823 11.92 13.29 6.98
CA HIS A 823 12.45 11.97 7.35
C HIS A 823 13.97 11.89 7.18
N LEU A 824 14.55 12.46 6.11
CA LEU A 824 16.00 12.58 5.96
C LEU A 824 16.63 13.39 7.09
N ALA A 825 16.01 14.51 7.49
CA ALA A 825 16.49 15.33 8.59
C ALA A 825 16.50 14.59 9.94
N LEU A 826 15.58 13.64 10.19
CA LEU A 826 15.66 12.76 11.36
C LEU A 826 16.93 11.89 11.38
N GLY A 827 17.55 11.60 10.23
CA GLY A 827 18.84 10.93 10.15
C GLY A 827 19.94 11.67 10.92
N SER A 828 19.94 13.01 10.91
CA SER A 828 20.86 13.79 11.75
C SER A 828 20.66 13.52 13.25
N VAL A 829 19.42 13.33 13.68
CA VAL A 829 19.05 13.03 15.08
C VAL A 829 19.34 11.57 15.44
N GLN A 830 19.43 10.67 14.46
CA GLN A 830 19.90 9.28 14.65
C GLN A 830 21.42 9.23 14.85
N MET A 831 22.18 10.12 14.20
CA MET A 831 23.65 10.16 14.26
C MET A 831 24.23 11.07 15.35
N CYS A 832 23.52 12.11 15.79
CA CYS A 832 23.93 13.04 16.85
C CYS A 832 23.48 12.60 18.25
N GLY A 833 24.40 12.21 19.14
CA GLY A 833 24.03 11.80 20.51
C GLY A 833 25.19 11.74 21.50
N VAL A 834 24.86 11.47 22.77
CA VAL A 834 25.80 11.56 23.91
C VAL A 834 26.13 10.16 24.44
N GLY A 835 27.26 9.59 24.02
CA GLY A 835 27.71 8.23 24.38
C GLY A 835 28.10 8.08 25.86
N ARG A 836 28.10 6.85 26.40
CA ARG A 836 28.41 6.57 27.83
C ARG A 836 29.85 6.93 28.25
N PHE A 837 30.79 6.97 27.31
CA PHE A 837 32.18 7.33 27.52
C PHE A 837 32.48 8.68 26.85
N LEU A 838 33.56 9.35 27.27
CA LEU A 838 34.08 10.54 26.59
C LEU A 838 34.75 10.10 25.29
N ALA A 839 34.00 10.10 24.19
CA ALA A 839 34.52 9.84 22.83
C ALA A 839 35.22 11.06 22.21
N LEU A 840 35.03 12.24 22.80
CA LEU A 840 35.60 13.52 22.39
C LEU A 840 36.08 14.28 23.63
N PRO A 841 36.98 15.27 23.46
CA PRO A 841 37.43 16.13 24.55
C PRO A 841 36.26 16.96 25.12
N PRO A 842 36.36 17.47 26.37
CA PRO A 842 35.48 18.53 26.84
C PRO A 842 35.60 19.76 25.93
N LEU A 843 34.48 20.43 25.75
CA LEU A 843 34.32 21.65 24.97
C LEU A 843 34.98 22.84 25.68
N SER A 844 35.43 23.82 24.89
CA SER A 844 36.08 25.03 25.40
C SER A 844 35.24 25.72 26.47
N VAL A 845 35.88 26.13 27.57
CA VAL A 845 35.25 26.84 28.70
C VAL A 845 34.68 28.21 28.34
N LYS A 846 34.91 28.69 27.10
CA LYS A 846 34.30 29.90 26.53
C LYS A 846 32.93 29.67 25.90
N ILE A 847 32.48 28.42 25.77
CA ILE A 847 31.16 28.09 25.23
C ILE A 847 30.16 28.08 26.39
N GLU A 848 29.25 29.05 26.37
CA GLU A 848 28.16 29.17 27.34
C GLU A 848 27.05 28.14 27.06
N ASP A 849 26.15 27.92 28.03
CA ASP A 849 25.01 26.99 27.97
C ASP A 849 25.30 25.52 27.57
N VAL A 850 26.56 25.08 27.61
CA VAL A 850 26.92 23.66 27.39
C VAL A 850 26.17 22.76 28.40
N PRO A 851 25.38 21.77 27.96
CA PRO A 851 24.69 20.86 28.86
C PRO A 851 25.69 19.94 29.58
N TYR A 852 25.37 19.58 30.82
CA TYR A 852 26.17 18.68 31.66
C TYR A 852 25.34 17.48 32.14
N ARG A 853 26.02 16.37 32.43
CA ARG A 853 25.47 15.15 33.04
C ARG A 853 26.26 14.77 34.29
N ILE A 854 25.71 13.89 35.13
CA ILE A 854 26.52 13.11 36.06
C ILE A 854 26.94 11.81 35.36
N SER A 855 28.23 11.49 35.41
CA SER A 855 28.77 10.28 34.80
C SER A 855 28.40 9.05 35.65
N PRO A 856 27.72 8.03 35.10
CA PRO A 856 27.37 6.82 35.84
C PRO A 856 28.57 5.91 36.14
N VAL A 857 29.76 6.24 35.61
CA VAL A 857 31.01 5.49 35.84
C VAL A 857 31.96 6.26 36.77
N THR A 858 32.13 7.58 36.57
CA THR A 858 33.09 8.38 37.36
C THR A 858 32.45 9.14 38.53
N GLY A 859 31.11 9.27 38.54
CA GLY A 859 30.37 10.10 39.50
C GLY A 859 30.57 11.61 39.32
N GLN A 860 31.34 12.05 38.32
CA GLN A 860 31.68 13.46 38.12
C GLN A 860 30.72 14.17 37.15
N LYS A 861 30.67 15.50 37.25
CA LYS A 861 29.89 16.36 36.36
C LYS A 861 30.64 16.58 35.04
N GLU A 862 30.29 15.82 34.01
CA GLU A 862 30.90 15.87 32.67
C GLU A 862 30.07 16.75 31.73
N GLN A 863 30.72 17.43 30.77
CA GLN A 863 30.01 18.10 29.67
C GLN A 863 29.43 17.06 28.70
N CYS A 864 28.23 17.30 28.19
CA CYS A 864 27.57 16.49 27.18
C CYS A 864 28.04 16.86 25.77
N CYS A 865 29.23 16.40 25.37
CA CYS A 865 29.64 16.49 23.97
C CYS A 865 28.78 15.56 23.10
N VAL A 866 28.25 16.09 22.00
CA VAL A 866 27.48 15.33 21.00
C VAL A 866 28.45 14.74 19.99
N SER A 867 28.62 13.41 20.02
CA SER A 867 29.48 12.69 19.08
C SER A 867 28.68 12.25 17.85
N LEU A 868 29.16 12.62 16.66
CA LEU A 868 28.74 12.08 15.37
C LEU A 868 29.58 10.84 15.03
N ALA A 869 28.94 9.79 14.49
CA ALA A 869 29.63 8.62 13.99
C ALA A 869 30.12 8.86 12.54
N ALA A 870 31.27 9.51 12.40
CA ALA A 870 31.94 9.74 11.11
C ALA A 870 33.31 9.04 11.08
N VAL A 871 33.67 8.44 9.95
CA VAL A 871 34.99 7.82 9.71
C VAL A 871 35.92 8.87 9.09
N SER A 872 37.18 8.87 9.52
CA SER A 872 38.15 9.91 9.19
C SER A 872 38.59 9.90 7.73
N VAL A 873 38.20 10.93 6.96
CA VAL A 873 38.88 11.33 5.72
C VAL A 873 39.57 12.67 5.97
N CYS A 874 40.83 12.78 5.54
CA CYS A 874 41.77 13.78 6.06
C CYS A 874 41.40 15.25 5.80
N VAL A 875 41.77 16.09 6.78
CA VAL A 875 42.10 17.54 6.75
C VAL A 875 41.34 18.40 5.72
N LEU A 876 41.54 18.20 4.42
CA LEU A 876 40.86 18.94 3.35
C LEU A 876 39.33 18.85 3.45
N MET A 877 38.78 17.71 3.89
CA MET A 877 37.34 17.59 4.17
C MET A 877 36.92 18.46 5.38
N THR A 878 37.76 18.54 6.41
CA THR A 878 37.55 19.44 7.56
C THR A 878 37.63 20.92 7.15
N LEU A 879 38.51 21.28 6.20
CA LEU A 879 38.56 22.62 5.62
C LEU A 879 37.30 22.94 4.82
N HIS A 880 36.76 21.99 4.05
CA HIS A 880 35.49 22.16 3.36
C HIS A 880 34.32 22.35 4.34
N PHE A 881 34.27 21.59 5.44
CA PHE A 881 33.26 21.83 6.48
C PHE A 881 33.41 23.19 7.16
N ALA A 882 34.64 23.70 7.35
CA ALA A 882 34.88 25.05 7.86
C ALA A 882 34.46 26.15 6.87
N GLN A 883 34.65 25.92 5.57
CA GLN A 883 34.14 26.75 4.47
C GLN A 883 32.60 26.80 4.49
N ASP A 884 31.94 25.65 4.54
CA ASP A 884 30.48 25.54 4.52
C ASP A 884 29.86 26.18 5.77
N TYR A 885 30.43 25.92 6.95
CA TYR A 885 30.02 26.59 8.19
C TYR A 885 30.15 28.11 8.07
N SER A 886 31.28 28.61 7.58
CA SER A 886 31.52 30.04 7.37
C SER A 886 30.59 30.68 6.34
N THR A 887 30.00 29.88 5.45
CA THR A 887 29.12 30.33 4.36
C THR A 887 27.64 30.27 4.74
N HIS A 888 27.21 29.24 5.47
CA HIS A 888 25.80 29.00 5.81
C HIS A 888 25.39 29.49 7.20
N VAL A 889 26.31 29.64 8.15
CA VAL A 889 25.98 30.11 9.51
C VAL A 889 26.09 31.64 9.57
N PRO A 890 25.09 32.38 10.10
CA PRO A 890 25.21 33.81 10.36
C PRO A 890 26.41 34.10 11.25
N GLN A 891 27.28 35.03 10.84
CA GLN A 891 28.57 35.31 11.49
C GLN A 891 29.54 34.10 11.56
N GLY A 892 29.29 33.02 10.82
CA GLY A 892 30.05 31.76 10.89
C GLY A 892 31.57 31.89 10.66
N HIS A 893 32.02 32.94 9.95
CA HIS A 893 33.43 33.27 9.78
C HIS A 893 34.17 33.59 11.10
N GLU A 894 33.46 33.85 12.21
CA GLU A 894 34.05 33.97 13.54
C GLU A 894 34.67 32.64 14.01
N ILE A 895 34.28 31.49 13.44
CA ILE A 895 34.92 30.19 13.74
C ILE A 895 36.42 30.19 13.42
N LEU A 896 36.84 30.98 12.41
CA LEU A 896 38.25 31.16 12.05
C LEU A 896 39.07 31.82 13.18
N ARG A 897 38.40 32.56 14.06
CA ARG A 897 38.97 33.25 15.23
C ARG A 897 38.75 32.50 16.55
N CYS A 898 38.00 31.41 16.55
CA CYS A 898 37.83 30.59 17.75
C CYS A 898 39.17 29.95 18.15
N PRO A 899 39.53 29.98 19.44
CA PRO A 899 40.77 29.37 19.94
C PRO A 899 40.62 27.85 20.07
N VAL A 900 41.68 27.11 19.73
CA VAL A 900 41.72 25.64 19.83
C VAL A 900 42.78 25.15 20.82
N THR A 901 42.40 24.24 21.71
CA THR A 901 43.30 23.65 22.70
C THR A 901 44.02 22.43 22.12
N ARG A 902 45.36 22.49 22.02
CA ARG A 902 46.19 21.46 21.38
C ARG A 902 46.57 20.35 22.36
N MET A 903 45.76 19.29 22.42
CA MET A 903 46.01 18.10 23.28
C MET A 903 47.31 17.34 22.95
N TYR A 904 47.82 17.47 21.73
CA TYR A 904 49.10 16.91 21.31
C TYR A 904 50.05 18.02 20.84
N PRO A 905 50.75 18.72 21.77
CA PRO A 905 51.67 19.81 21.42
C PRO A 905 52.80 19.40 20.48
N THR A 906 53.33 18.18 20.62
CA THR A 906 54.43 17.65 19.79
C THR A 906 54.13 16.24 19.28
N ASP A 907 54.91 15.80 18.28
CA ASP A 907 54.68 14.55 17.58
C ASP A 907 55.01 13.28 18.41
N ASP A 908 55.60 13.45 19.60
CA ASP A 908 56.00 12.38 20.52
C ASP A 908 55.34 12.46 21.92
N CYS A 909 54.45 13.43 22.18
CA CYS A 909 53.88 13.62 23.52
C CYS A 909 52.71 12.67 23.83
N GLU A 910 52.62 12.25 25.11
CA GLU A 910 51.37 11.80 25.72
C GLU A 910 50.29 12.91 25.64
N PRO A 911 48.99 12.58 25.60
CA PRO A 911 47.93 13.59 25.53
C PRO A 911 47.91 14.48 26.77
N CYS A 912 48.14 15.78 26.58
CA CYS A 912 47.98 16.79 27.63
C CYS A 912 46.49 16.99 27.95
N LYS A 913 46.15 17.30 29.21
CA LYS A 913 44.74 17.55 29.55
C LYS A 913 44.27 18.87 28.91
N PRO A 914 42.97 19.00 28.61
CA PRO A 914 42.37 20.24 28.13
C PRO A 914 42.73 21.44 29.01
N GLY A 915 43.40 22.44 28.43
CA GLY A 915 43.88 23.65 29.11
C GLY A 915 45.28 23.56 29.71
N GLU A 916 46.00 22.42 29.61
CA GLU A 916 47.38 22.31 30.11
C GLU A 916 48.43 22.89 29.16
N VAL A 917 48.21 22.85 27.84
CA VAL A 917 49.14 23.42 26.84
C VAL A 917 48.40 24.16 25.73
N GLU A 918 48.75 25.43 25.59
CA GLU A 918 48.39 26.32 24.47
C GLU A 918 49.69 27.03 24.05
N GLN A 919 50.12 26.83 22.81
CA GLN A 919 51.46 27.21 22.34
C GLN A 919 51.40 27.68 20.87
N PRO A 920 52.09 28.77 20.50
CA PRO A 920 52.26 29.15 19.11
C PRO A 920 53.04 28.08 18.34
N LEU A 921 52.43 27.57 17.27
CA LEU A 921 53.01 26.51 16.43
C LEU A 921 54.42 26.82 15.90
N TYR A 922 54.66 28.06 15.43
CA TYR A 922 55.82 28.36 14.59
C TYR A 922 57.16 28.12 15.32
N ASP A 923 57.21 28.33 16.64
CA ASP A 923 58.39 28.08 17.46
C ASP A 923 58.76 26.58 17.46
N VAL A 924 57.78 25.68 17.46
CA VAL A 924 57.97 24.21 17.42
C VAL A 924 58.62 23.78 16.10
N ILE A 925 58.19 24.38 14.98
CA ILE A 925 58.74 24.08 13.65
C ILE A 925 60.19 24.57 13.55
N GLN A 926 60.49 25.76 14.07
CA GLN A 926 61.84 26.31 14.03
C GLN A 926 62.82 25.48 14.89
N GLU A 927 62.39 25.00 16.07
CA GLU A 927 63.17 24.10 16.91
C GLU A 927 63.44 22.74 16.22
N ALA A 928 62.44 22.18 15.52
CA ALA A 928 62.58 20.95 14.75
C ALA A 928 63.57 21.10 13.57
N LEU A 929 63.50 22.20 12.82
CA LEU A 929 64.39 22.48 11.69
C LEU A 929 65.85 22.67 12.13
N GLN A 930 66.10 23.38 13.24
CA GLN A 930 67.47 23.55 13.75
C GLN A 930 68.10 22.23 14.22
N ARG A 931 67.35 21.34 14.90
CA ARG A 931 67.89 20.03 15.32
C ARG A 931 68.19 19.08 14.16
N HIS A 932 67.48 19.18 13.04
CA HIS A 932 67.80 18.42 11.83
C HIS A 932 69.08 18.92 11.14
N LEU A 933 69.39 20.23 11.25
CA LEU A 933 70.56 20.82 10.59
C LEU A 933 71.88 20.53 11.32
N GLU A 934 71.87 20.50 12.65
CA GLU A 934 73.09 20.32 13.47
C GLU A 934 73.44 18.83 13.71
N GLY A 935 72.47 17.93 13.63
CA GLY A 935 72.62 16.49 13.84
C GLY A 935 72.60 16.08 15.31
N ILE A 936 72.15 14.84 15.58
CA ILE A 936 71.80 14.37 16.92
C ILE A 936 72.61 13.11 17.27
N SER A 937 73.06 13.01 18.52
CA SER A 937 73.88 11.88 19.02
C SER A 937 73.57 11.64 20.51
N PHE A 938 73.02 10.48 20.84
CA PHE A 938 72.58 10.14 22.20
C PHE A 938 72.59 8.61 22.43
N ARG A 939 72.27 8.18 23.65
CA ARG A 939 72.08 6.77 24.03
C ARG A 939 70.69 6.60 24.64
N GLU A 940 69.99 5.53 24.26
CA GLU A 940 68.61 5.27 24.65
C GLU A 940 68.43 5.08 26.16
N ARG A 941 67.33 5.63 26.69
CA ARG A 941 67.10 5.70 28.12
C ARG A 941 66.61 4.35 28.64
N ASN A 942 67.27 3.84 29.68
CA ASN A 942 67.10 2.48 30.24
C ASN A 942 67.64 1.33 29.37
N ALA A 943 68.57 1.61 28.45
CA ALA A 943 69.28 0.64 27.59
C ALA A 943 69.62 -0.69 28.29
N GLY A 944 69.30 -1.81 27.62
CA GLY A 944 69.58 -3.17 28.08
C GLY A 944 68.46 -4.17 27.74
N ALA A 945 68.65 -5.44 28.12
CA ALA A 945 67.85 -6.60 27.69
C ALA A 945 66.35 -6.61 28.11
N LYS A 946 65.84 -5.53 28.72
CA LYS A 946 64.42 -5.30 28.99
C LYS A 946 63.72 -4.45 27.92
N ILE A 947 64.48 -3.75 27.07
CA ILE A 947 63.97 -3.00 25.92
C ILE A 947 63.92 -3.92 24.70
N ASP A 948 65.09 -4.47 24.32
CA ASP A 948 65.21 -5.59 23.39
C ASP A 948 66.23 -6.59 23.97
N MET A 949 65.83 -7.86 24.07
CA MET A 949 66.65 -8.95 24.60
C MET A 949 67.67 -9.48 23.58
N ASN A 950 67.49 -9.17 22.29
CA ASN A 950 68.35 -9.60 21.18
C ASN A 950 69.39 -8.53 20.78
N MET A 951 69.21 -7.27 21.20
CA MET A 951 70.10 -6.16 20.86
C MET A 951 71.35 -6.14 21.76
N LYS A 952 72.50 -5.80 21.17
CA LYS A 952 73.79 -5.64 21.87
C LYS A 952 73.92 -4.26 22.50
N ASP A 953 74.81 -4.10 23.48
CA ASP A 953 74.96 -2.84 24.22
C ASP A 953 75.33 -1.64 23.32
N GLU A 954 76.13 -1.88 22.27
CA GLU A 954 76.48 -0.86 21.27
C GLU A 954 75.29 -0.46 20.36
N GLY A 955 74.23 -1.27 20.34
CA GLY A 955 73.00 -1.01 19.58
C GLY A 955 72.11 0.08 20.19
N PHE A 956 72.22 0.36 21.49
CA PHE A 956 71.43 1.42 22.15
C PHE A 956 72.03 2.83 21.98
N SER A 957 73.09 2.99 21.18
CA SER A 957 73.74 4.28 20.90
C SER A 957 73.47 4.72 19.45
N VAL A 958 72.78 5.84 19.29
CA VAL A 958 72.22 6.29 18.00
C VAL A 958 72.78 7.67 17.64
N VAL A 959 73.18 7.79 16.39
CA VAL A 959 73.68 9.04 15.78
C VAL A 959 72.94 9.24 14.46
N ALA A 960 72.43 10.44 14.21
CA ALA A 960 71.73 10.82 12.98
C ALA A 960 72.23 12.19 12.48
N LYS A 961 72.55 12.30 11.18
CA LYS A 961 73.13 13.51 10.57
C LYS A 961 72.69 13.66 9.11
N VAL A 962 72.57 14.90 8.65
CA VAL A 962 72.49 15.24 7.22
C VAL A 962 73.91 15.27 6.63
N ASP A 963 74.11 14.69 5.45
CA ASP A 963 75.32 14.86 4.65
C ASP A 963 75.29 16.22 3.92
N PRO A 964 76.21 17.18 4.20
CA PRO A 964 76.22 18.49 3.57
C PRO A 964 76.47 18.48 2.06
N ALA A 965 76.96 17.37 1.49
CA ALA A 965 77.24 17.25 0.05
C ALA A 965 76.08 16.65 -0.75
N THR A 966 75.14 15.95 -0.10
CA THR A 966 74.06 15.20 -0.78
C THR A 966 72.66 15.44 -0.23
N GLY A 967 72.52 16.07 0.94
CA GLY A 967 71.24 16.36 1.57
C GLY A 967 70.55 15.14 2.22
N PHE A 968 71.10 13.93 2.07
CA PHE A 968 70.53 12.73 2.66
C PHE A 968 70.72 12.69 4.18
N VAL A 969 69.65 12.32 4.90
CA VAL A 969 69.70 11.95 6.31
C VAL A 969 70.30 10.55 6.42
N SER A 970 71.36 10.40 7.22
CA SER A 970 71.99 9.13 7.55
C SER A 970 71.91 8.89 9.05
N GLY A 971 71.52 7.69 9.48
CA GLY A 971 71.28 7.38 10.88
C GLY A 971 71.48 5.92 11.25
N GLY A 972 72.12 5.69 12.39
CA GLY A 972 72.40 4.36 12.95
C GLY A 972 73.87 3.93 12.89
N ASN A 973 74.12 2.69 13.28
CA ASN A 973 75.44 2.05 13.35
C ASN A 973 75.35 0.58 12.86
N ARG A 974 76.46 -0.15 12.76
CA ARG A 974 76.48 -1.53 12.22
C ARG A 974 75.63 -2.57 12.99
N PHE A 975 75.01 -2.18 14.10
CA PHE A 975 74.16 -3.02 14.96
C PHE A 975 72.74 -2.44 15.19
N ASN A 976 72.38 -1.30 14.61
CA ASN A 976 71.00 -0.78 14.62
C ASN A 976 70.63 -0.11 13.28
N CYS A 977 69.36 -0.21 12.89
CA CYS A 977 68.81 0.64 11.84
C CYS A 977 68.27 1.89 12.53
N GLY A 978 68.89 3.06 12.32
CA GLY A 978 68.69 4.23 13.19
C GLY A 978 67.30 4.85 13.10
N THR A 979 66.43 4.52 14.04
CA THR A 979 65.12 5.16 14.29
C THR A 979 65.05 5.59 15.76
N TRP A 980 64.30 6.65 16.07
CA TRP A 980 64.42 7.37 17.36
C TRP A 980 63.24 7.17 18.31
N MET A 981 63.51 6.89 19.59
CA MET A 981 62.81 7.45 20.77
C MET A 981 63.60 7.18 22.07
N ASP A 982 64.07 8.22 22.78
CA ASP A 982 63.56 8.56 24.14
C ASP A 982 64.24 9.79 24.80
N LYS A 983 63.41 10.81 25.10
CA LYS A 983 63.54 11.86 26.14
C LYS A 983 64.75 12.81 26.22
N MET A 984 64.37 14.10 26.12
CA MET A 984 64.61 15.20 27.08
C MET A 984 66.02 15.79 27.24
N GLY A 985 66.13 17.08 26.92
CA GLY A 985 66.99 18.07 27.58
C GLY A 985 66.16 19.26 28.06
N GLU A 986 66.51 19.86 29.19
CA GLU A 986 65.78 21.01 29.79
C GLU A 986 66.26 22.35 29.21
N SER A 987 65.37 23.35 29.14
CA SER A 987 65.75 24.75 28.94
C SER A 987 64.67 25.71 29.48
N GLU A 988 64.96 26.40 30.59
CA GLU A 988 64.07 27.41 31.18
C GLU A 988 64.04 28.72 30.35
N ARG A 989 63.42 28.74 29.15
CA ARG A 989 63.30 30.01 28.40
C ARG A 989 62.13 30.18 27.42
N ALA A 990 60.94 29.70 27.78
CA ALA A 990 59.69 30.09 27.12
C ALA A 990 58.71 30.73 28.12
N ARG A 991 58.74 32.06 28.26
CA ARG A 991 57.59 32.82 28.78
C ARG A 991 56.77 33.28 27.58
N ASN A 992 55.56 32.74 27.41
CA ASN A 992 54.31 33.51 27.28
C ASN A 992 53.11 32.59 26.99
N LYS A 993 51.91 33.10 27.26
CA LYS A 993 50.64 32.50 26.84
C LYS A 993 50.22 33.08 25.50
N GLY A 994 49.50 32.31 24.69
CA GLY A 994 48.85 32.80 23.48
C GLY A 994 47.77 31.83 23.01
N GLU A 995 46.55 32.31 22.88
CA GLU A 995 45.47 31.57 22.23
C GLU A 995 45.70 31.58 20.71
N GLN A 996 45.62 30.42 20.04
CA GLN A 996 45.82 30.32 18.59
C GLN A 996 44.48 30.22 17.84
N PRO A 997 44.15 31.18 16.95
CA PRO A 997 43.01 31.10 16.04
C PRO A 997 43.06 29.90 15.08
N LEU A 998 41.88 29.38 14.74
CA LEU A 998 41.73 28.31 13.74
C LEU A 998 42.38 28.65 12.39
N TYR A 999 42.39 29.93 11.95
CA TYR A 999 43.02 30.30 10.68
C TYR A 999 44.53 29.99 10.61
N ASP A 1000 45.25 29.99 11.73
CA ASP A 1000 46.68 29.64 11.75
C ASP A 1000 46.90 28.13 11.61
N VAL A 1001 45.93 27.31 12.03
CA VAL A 1001 45.94 25.84 11.85
C VAL A 1001 45.61 25.48 10.40
N ILE A 1002 44.76 26.28 9.73
CA ILE A 1002 44.52 26.18 8.28
C ILE A 1002 45.80 26.51 7.51
N GLN A 1003 46.52 27.57 7.91
CA GLN A 1003 47.83 27.93 7.35
C GLN A 1003 48.86 26.81 7.54
N GLU A 1004 48.97 26.22 8.75
CA GLU A 1004 49.83 25.07 9.04
C GLU A 1004 49.57 23.92 8.06
N ALA A 1005 48.30 23.51 7.94
CA ALA A 1005 47.91 22.39 7.11
C ALA A 1005 48.30 22.61 5.64
N LEU A 1006 48.02 23.79 5.09
CA LEU A 1006 48.35 24.11 3.70
C LEU A 1006 49.87 24.22 3.47
N GLN A 1007 50.61 24.84 4.40
CA GLN A 1007 52.07 24.91 4.31
C GLN A 1007 52.71 23.51 4.36
N ARG A 1008 52.27 22.63 5.27
CA ARG A 1008 52.79 21.26 5.41
C ARG A 1008 52.60 20.41 4.15
N HIS A 1009 51.45 20.51 3.48
CA HIS A 1009 51.22 19.79 2.22
C HIS A 1009 52.06 20.37 1.06
N LEU A 1010 52.34 21.67 1.09
CA LEU A 1010 53.27 22.33 0.15
C LEU A 1010 54.74 21.98 0.44
N GLU A 1011 55.18 21.87 1.69
CA GLU A 1011 56.54 21.42 2.03
C GLU A 1011 56.73 19.94 1.73
N GLY A 1012 55.70 19.12 2.00
CA GLY A 1012 55.68 17.67 1.82
C GLY A 1012 55.81 16.97 3.17
N ILE A 1013 54.76 16.23 3.56
CA ILE A 1013 54.77 15.42 4.77
C ILE A 1013 55.24 14.00 4.45
N SER A 1014 56.11 13.48 5.31
CA SER A 1014 56.62 12.10 5.28
C SER A 1014 56.76 11.63 6.71
N PHE A 1015 55.97 10.62 7.10
CA PHE A 1015 55.92 10.12 8.47
C PHE A 1015 55.67 8.62 8.50
N ARG A 1016 56.01 8.01 9.64
CA ARG A 1016 55.60 6.64 9.99
C ARG A 1016 54.56 6.73 11.10
N GLU A 1017 53.48 5.97 10.99
CA GLU A 1017 52.36 6.05 11.93
C GLU A 1017 52.81 5.81 13.38
N ARG A 1018 52.36 6.66 14.32
CA ARG A 1018 52.81 6.63 15.71
C ARG A 1018 52.38 5.31 16.36
N ASN A 1019 53.35 4.51 16.82
CA ASN A 1019 53.18 3.12 17.31
C ASN A 1019 52.87 2.05 16.22
N ALA A 1020 53.29 2.28 14.96
CA ALA A 1020 53.15 1.35 13.84
C ALA A 1020 53.44 -0.13 14.17
N GLY A 1021 52.65 -1.03 13.58
CA GLY A 1021 52.73 -2.48 13.76
C GLY A 1021 51.44 -3.09 14.31
N ALA A 1022 51.49 -4.41 14.59
CA ALA A 1022 50.32 -5.26 14.84
C ALA A 1022 49.43 -4.93 16.07
N LYS A 1023 49.74 -3.87 16.82
CA LYS A 1023 48.88 -3.32 17.88
C LYS A 1023 47.93 -2.21 17.40
N ILE A 1024 48.23 -1.57 16.26
CA ILE A 1024 47.37 -0.58 15.59
C ILE A 1024 46.57 -1.28 14.49
N ASP A 1025 47.26 -1.91 13.54
CA ASP A 1025 46.64 -2.71 12.49
C ASP A 1025 47.37 -4.06 12.40
N MET A 1026 46.63 -5.16 12.60
CA MET A 1026 47.13 -6.54 12.59
C MET A 1026 47.16 -7.18 11.19
N ASN A 1027 46.72 -6.45 10.17
CA ASN A 1027 46.63 -6.87 8.77
C ASN A 1027 47.59 -6.05 7.88
N MET A 1028 47.71 -4.73 8.11
CA MET A 1028 48.62 -3.85 7.36
C MET A 1028 50.09 -4.31 7.45
N LYS A 1029 50.84 -4.13 6.35
CA LYS A 1029 52.27 -4.42 6.28
C LYS A 1029 53.12 -3.27 6.81
N ASP A 1030 54.38 -3.53 7.12
CA ASP A 1030 55.31 -2.54 7.68
C ASP A 1030 55.47 -1.30 6.78
N GLU A 1031 55.47 -1.52 5.47
CA GLU A 1031 55.52 -0.47 4.43
C GLU A 1031 54.24 0.37 4.37
N GLY A 1032 53.09 -0.19 4.76
CA GLY A 1032 51.80 0.51 4.75
C GLY A 1032 51.72 1.63 5.79
N PHE A 1033 52.39 1.48 6.93
CA PHE A 1033 52.47 2.48 7.99
C PHE A 1033 53.40 3.66 7.66
N SER A 1034 54.08 3.66 6.50
CA SER A 1034 55.02 4.72 6.09
C SER A 1034 54.37 5.58 4.99
N VAL A 1035 53.87 6.74 5.37
CA VAL A 1035 52.97 7.57 4.56
C VAL A 1035 53.68 8.86 4.13
N VAL A 1036 53.57 9.17 2.84
CA VAL A 1036 54.05 10.42 2.23
C VAL A 1036 52.88 11.13 1.57
N ALA A 1037 52.80 12.45 1.68
CA ALA A 1037 51.91 13.29 0.87
C ALA A 1037 52.56 14.65 0.56
N LYS A 1038 52.45 15.11 -0.70
CA LYS A 1038 53.13 16.30 -1.22
C LYS A 1038 52.38 16.92 -2.39
N VAL A 1039 52.48 18.23 -2.53
CA VAL A 1039 52.05 18.95 -3.74
C VAL A 1039 53.09 18.80 -4.85
N ASP A 1040 52.71 18.27 -6.02
CA ASP A 1040 53.56 18.32 -7.21
C ASP A 1040 53.74 19.79 -7.67
N PRO A 1041 54.98 20.31 -7.81
CA PRO A 1041 55.20 21.68 -8.26
C PRO A 1041 54.80 21.94 -9.73
N ALA A 1042 54.64 20.91 -10.57
CA ALA A 1042 54.26 21.09 -11.97
C ALA A 1042 52.74 21.29 -12.13
N THR A 1043 51.93 20.34 -11.64
CA THR A 1043 50.45 20.37 -11.74
C THR A 1043 49.76 21.11 -10.59
N GLY A 1044 50.43 21.26 -9.45
CA GLY A 1044 49.81 21.69 -8.20
C GLY A 1044 48.99 20.59 -7.49
N PHE A 1045 48.91 19.37 -8.03
CA PHE A 1045 48.11 18.30 -7.42
C PHE A 1045 48.68 17.83 -6.08
N VAL A 1046 47.81 17.61 -5.10
CA VAL A 1046 48.15 16.88 -3.87
C VAL A 1046 48.23 15.39 -4.21
N SER A 1047 49.41 14.81 -4.06
CA SER A 1047 49.69 13.38 -4.29
C SER A 1047 50.18 12.73 -3.00
N GLY A 1048 49.83 11.46 -2.74
CA GLY A 1048 50.30 10.77 -1.54
C GLY A 1048 49.92 9.30 -1.43
N GLY A 1049 50.13 8.73 -0.24
CA GLY A 1049 49.90 7.31 0.04
C GLY A 1049 50.98 6.39 -0.52
N ASN A 1050 50.73 5.09 -0.48
CA ASN A 1050 51.52 4.07 -1.18
C ASN A 1050 50.63 2.82 -1.44
N ARG A 1051 51.09 1.92 -2.32
CA ARG A 1051 50.36 0.68 -2.72
C ARG A 1051 49.96 -0.31 -1.61
N PHE A 1052 50.42 -0.10 -0.37
CA PHE A 1052 50.10 -0.90 0.82
C PHE A 1052 49.34 -0.09 1.89
N ASN A 1053 48.91 1.13 1.57
CA ASN A 1053 48.16 2.04 2.45
C ASN A 1053 46.73 2.28 1.91
N CYS A 1054 45.85 2.81 2.77
CA CYS A 1054 44.41 2.99 2.50
C CYS A 1054 43.92 4.45 2.74
N GLY A 1055 44.75 5.47 2.46
CA GLY A 1055 44.48 6.88 2.79
C GLY A 1055 43.32 7.60 2.09
N THR A 1056 42.35 6.90 1.48
CA THR A 1056 41.12 7.48 0.92
C THR A 1056 39.90 6.71 1.42
N TRP A 1057 38.68 7.23 1.25
CA TRP A 1057 37.45 6.62 1.78
C TRP A 1057 37.18 5.18 1.29
N MET A 1058 37.80 4.77 0.18
CA MET A 1058 37.80 3.38 -0.29
C MET A 1058 38.91 2.60 0.44
N ASP A 1059 38.73 2.41 1.75
CA ASP A 1059 39.80 2.13 2.72
C ASP A 1059 40.10 0.65 2.99
N LYS A 1060 39.43 -0.29 2.31
CA LYS A 1060 39.41 -1.69 2.74
C LYS A 1060 40.77 -2.41 2.60
N MET A 1061 41.49 -2.50 3.72
CA MET A 1061 42.64 -3.39 3.90
C MET A 1061 42.19 -4.86 3.81
N GLY A 1062 42.92 -5.67 3.03
CA GLY A 1062 42.71 -7.10 2.94
C GLY A 1062 43.21 -7.83 4.20
N GLU A 1063 42.44 -8.83 4.64
CA GLU A 1063 42.66 -9.56 5.91
C GLU A 1063 42.67 -11.10 5.75
N SER A 1064 42.32 -11.63 4.57
CA SER A 1064 42.10 -13.07 4.37
C SER A 1064 43.36 -13.79 3.91
N GLU A 1065 43.94 -14.56 4.84
CA GLU A 1065 45.06 -15.48 4.56
C GLU A 1065 44.66 -16.57 3.56
N ARG A 1066 43.41 -17.06 3.63
CA ARG A 1066 42.87 -18.05 2.68
C ARG A 1066 42.77 -17.51 1.25
N ALA A 1067 42.42 -16.23 1.08
CA ALA A 1067 42.42 -15.55 -0.22
C ALA A 1067 43.79 -14.97 -0.59
N ARG A 1068 44.80 -15.12 0.27
CA ARG A 1068 46.16 -14.57 0.12
C ARG A 1068 46.21 -13.03 -0.05
N ASN A 1069 45.21 -12.32 0.46
CA ASN A 1069 45.12 -10.85 0.37
C ASN A 1069 45.39 -10.10 1.68
N LYS A 1070 45.79 -10.79 2.76
CA LYS A 1070 46.15 -10.14 4.03
C LYS A 1070 47.30 -9.15 3.82
N GLY A 1071 47.11 -7.90 4.25
CA GLY A 1071 48.08 -6.82 4.06
C GLY A 1071 48.21 -6.35 2.61
N VAL A 1072 47.16 -6.51 1.82
CA VAL A 1072 47.03 -5.93 0.48
C VAL A 1072 45.72 -5.12 0.46
N PRO A 1073 45.78 -3.78 0.30
CA PRO A 1073 44.59 -2.98 0.06
C PRO A 1073 43.77 -3.51 -1.11
N ALA A 1074 42.44 -3.55 -0.98
CA ALA A 1074 41.55 -3.86 -2.10
C ALA A 1074 41.53 -2.73 -3.15
N THR A 1075 41.71 -1.49 -2.68
CA THR A 1075 41.60 -0.26 -3.46
C THR A 1075 42.66 0.77 -3.04
N PRO A 1076 43.96 0.49 -3.24
CA PRO A 1076 45.00 1.49 -3.04
C PRO A 1076 44.79 2.61 -4.08
N ARG A 1077 44.61 3.83 -3.59
CA ARG A 1077 44.44 5.06 -4.38
C ARG A 1077 45.52 6.05 -4.00
N ASP A 1078 46.77 5.59 -4.13
CA ASP A 1078 47.96 6.42 -4.02
C ASP A 1078 48.18 7.25 -5.30
N GLY A 1079 49.05 8.25 -5.24
CA GLY A 1079 49.12 9.30 -6.26
C GLY A 1079 48.13 10.44 -5.96
N ALA A 1080 47.63 11.12 -6.98
CA ALA A 1080 46.68 12.23 -6.83
C ALA A 1080 45.22 11.76 -7.06
N ALA A 1081 44.48 11.46 -5.99
CA ALA A 1081 43.07 11.07 -6.07
C ALA A 1081 42.16 12.26 -6.45
N VAL A 1082 41.19 12.04 -7.35
CA VAL A 1082 40.41 13.10 -7.99
C VAL A 1082 39.63 13.97 -6.99
N GLU A 1083 39.03 13.40 -5.95
CA GLU A 1083 38.29 14.16 -4.93
C GLU A 1083 39.21 14.95 -3.99
N ILE A 1084 40.44 14.48 -3.78
CA ILE A 1084 41.46 15.19 -2.98
C ILE A 1084 41.94 16.44 -3.73
N VAL A 1085 42.12 16.35 -5.04
CA VAL A 1085 42.46 17.50 -5.90
C VAL A 1085 41.30 18.50 -5.95
N GLY A 1086 40.04 18.04 -6.07
CA GLY A 1086 38.86 18.89 -6.00
C GLY A 1086 38.69 19.62 -4.66
N LEU A 1087 38.82 18.90 -3.54
CA LEU A 1087 38.76 19.50 -2.19
C LEU A 1087 39.91 20.49 -1.96
N SER A 1088 41.12 20.18 -2.43
CA SER A 1088 42.26 21.11 -2.41
C SER A 1088 41.96 22.38 -3.20
N LYS A 1089 41.39 22.28 -4.40
CA LYS A 1089 40.96 23.44 -5.20
C LYS A 1089 39.93 24.30 -4.46
N SER A 1090 38.91 23.70 -3.84
CA SER A 1090 37.92 24.46 -3.06
C SER A 1090 38.55 25.18 -1.87
N ALA A 1091 39.40 24.50 -1.10
CA ALA A 1091 40.05 25.07 0.07
C ALA A 1091 41.00 26.24 -0.29
N VAL A 1092 41.81 26.09 -1.35
CA VAL A 1092 42.72 27.16 -1.79
C VAL A 1092 41.95 28.35 -2.39
N ARG A 1093 40.88 28.10 -3.17
CA ARG A 1093 39.94 29.15 -3.64
C ARG A 1093 39.37 29.93 -2.45
N TRP A 1094 38.84 29.22 -1.45
CA TRP A 1094 38.22 29.82 -0.27
C TRP A 1094 39.21 30.67 0.54
N VAL A 1095 40.45 30.21 0.71
CA VAL A 1095 41.52 30.97 1.37
C VAL A 1095 41.89 32.24 0.60
N VAL A 1096 42.02 32.17 -0.73
CA VAL A 1096 42.25 33.37 -1.58
C VAL A 1096 41.11 34.38 -1.44
N GLU A 1097 39.86 33.91 -1.41
CA GLU A 1097 38.69 34.76 -1.17
C GLU A 1097 38.66 35.38 0.23
N LEU A 1098 38.99 34.62 1.28
CA LEU A 1098 39.04 35.14 2.65
C LEU A 1098 40.14 36.18 2.83
N HIS A 1099 41.31 35.99 2.19
CA HIS A 1099 42.38 36.99 2.17
C HIS A 1099 41.91 38.27 1.46
N ALA A 1100 41.28 38.15 0.29
CA ALA A 1100 40.69 39.30 -0.42
C ALA A 1100 39.60 40.03 0.39
N LYS A 1101 38.93 39.34 1.33
CA LYS A 1101 37.93 39.88 2.26
C LYS A 1101 38.54 40.39 3.59
N GLY A 1102 39.86 40.27 3.78
CA GLY A 1102 40.55 40.65 5.03
C GLY A 1102 40.24 39.76 6.24
N LEU A 1103 39.74 38.54 6.01
CA LEU A 1103 39.34 37.57 7.05
C LEU A 1103 40.40 36.49 7.30
N PHE A 1104 41.35 36.31 6.39
CA PHE A 1104 42.49 35.40 6.51
C PHE A 1104 43.80 36.17 6.25
N PRO A 1105 44.82 36.09 7.11
CA PRO A 1105 45.95 37.03 7.07
C PRO A 1105 47.11 36.64 6.15
N TYR A 1106 47.03 35.53 5.42
CA TYR A 1106 48.11 35.01 4.58
C TYR A 1106 47.72 34.94 3.09
N ASP A 1107 48.63 35.37 2.21
CA ASP A 1107 48.49 35.36 0.73
C ASP A 1107 49.20 34.17 0.06
N GLY A 1108 49.94 33.38 0.83
CA GLY A 1108 50.69 32.21 0.41
C GLY A 1108 51.36 31.48 1.58
N ALA A 1109 52.20 30.49 1.25
CA ALA A 1109 53.04 29.79 2.19
C ALA A 1109 54.53 29.96 1.85
N LYS A 1110 55.38 29.99 2.89
CA LYS A 1110 56.82 29.75 2.77
C LYS A 1110 57.05 28.24 2.76
N VAL A 1111 57.91 27.76 1.88
CA VAL A 1111 58.05 26.35 1.55
C VAL A 1111 59.52 26.00 1.39
N HIS A 1112 60.05 25.17 2.28
CA HIS A 1112 61.42 24.67 2.23
C HIS A 1112 61.48 23.34 1.47
N ARG A 1113 61.98 23.36 0.23
CA ARG A 1113 62.22 22.15 -0.59
C ARG A 1113 63.69 22.09 -0.99
N ASP A 1114 64.28 20.90 -0.90
CA ASP A 1114 65.65 20.61 -1.37
C ASP A 1114 66.71 21.62 -0.88
N GLY A 1115 66.58 22.08 0.37
CA GLY A 1115 67.47 23.07 1.00
C GLY A 1115 67.26 24.52 0.56
N LYS A 1116 66.19 24.83 -0.18
CA LYS A 1116 65.88 26.16 -0.72
C LYS A 1116 64.53 26.68 -0.23
N GLU A 1117 64.52 27.88 0.36
CA GLU A 1117 63.28 28.58 0.67
C GLU A 1117 62.63 29.08 -0.63
N SER A 1118 61.34 28.82 -0.77
CA SER A 1118 60.49 29.29 -1.87
C SER A 1118 59.16 29.79 -1.33
N PHE A 1119 58.56 30.80 -1.96
CA PHE A 1119 57.23 31.29 -1.58
C PHE A 1119 56.22 30.89 -2.66
N VAL A 1120 55.12 30.27 -2.24
CA VAL A 1120 54.04 29.84 -3.13
C VAL A 1120 52.78 30.60 -2.74
N SER A 1121 52.33 31.52 -3.60
CA SER A 1121 51.06 32.23 -3.39
C SER A 1121 49.88 31.29 -3.58
N TYR A 1122 48.86 31.41 -2.73
CA TYR A 1122 47.61 30.65 -2.89
C TYR A 1122 46.89 30.98 -4.21
N SER A 1123 47.05 32.21 -4.72
CA SER A 1123 46.52 32.60 -6.04
C SER A 1123 47.20 31.81 -7.18
N GLN A 1124 48.52 31.62 -7.10
CA GLN A 1124 49.28 30.84 -8.07
C GLN A 1124 48.91 29.35 -8.01
N TRP A 1125 48.84 28.76 -6.81
CA TRP A 1125 48.47 27.35 -6.64
C TRP A 1125 47.04 27.08 -7.13
N ASN A 1126 46.09 27.98 -6.86
CA ASN A 1126 44.72 27.93 -7.38
C ASN A 1126 44.66 27.95 -8.92
N GLN A 1127 45.56 28.69 -9.58
CA GLN A 1127 45.68 28.71 -11.04
C GLN A 1127 46.34 27.44 -11.59
N GLN A 1128 47.40 26.93 -10.95
CA GLN A 1128 48.05 25.68 -11.34
C GLN A 1128 47.07 24.50 -11.30
N LEU A 1129 46.32 24.35 -10.20
CA LEU A 1129 45.27 23.34 -10.07
C LEU A 1129 44.22 23.43 -11.19
N HIS A 1130 43.77 24.64 -11.54
CA HIS A 1130 42.78 24.85 -12.60
C HIS A 1130 43.33 24.55 -14.00
N GLN A 1131 44.57 24.92 -14.30
CA GLN A 1131 45.20 24.66 -15.60
C GLN A 1131 45.63 23.19 -15.78
N GLY A 1132 46.06 22.54 -14.70
CA GLY A 1132 46.51 21.15 -14.72
C GLY A 1132 45.38 20.11 -14.74
N PHE A 1133 44.20 20.42 -14.16
CA PHE A 1133 43.19 19.40 -13.87
C PHE A 1133 42.72 18.62 -15.10
N GLU A 1134 42.11 19.25 -16.10
CA GLU A 1134 41.61 18.49 -17.27
C GLU A 1134 42.75 17.83 -18.06
N ALA A 1135 43.94 18.42 -18.11
CA ALA A 1135 45.10 17.83 -18.78
C ALA A 1135 45.64 16.57 -18.07
N GLY A 1136 45.46 16.45 -16.75
CA GLY A 1136 45.82 15.27 -15.97
C GLY A 1136 44.71 14.23 -15.83
N PHE A 1137 43.44 14.66 -15.77
CA PHE A 1137 42.31 13.81 -15.40
C PHE A 1137 41.34 13.47 -16.56
N TRP A 1138 41.28 14.20 -17.68
CA TRP A 1138 40.37 13.85 -18.77
C TRP A 1138 40.85 12.63 -19.56
N VAL A 1139 39.92 11.75 -19.96
CA VAL A 1139 40.17 10.64 -20.90
C VAL A 1139 39.40 10.91 -22.19
N SER A 1140 40.13 11.24 -23.26
CA SER A 1140 39.53 11.69 -24.52
C SER A 1140 38.93 10.56 -25.36
N GLY A 1141 37.92 10.93 -26.15
CA GLY A 1141 37.39 10.11 -27.23
C GLY A 1141 38.41 9.88 -28.35
N ASP A 1142 39.30 10.86 -28.57
CA ASP A 1142 40.34 10.85 -29.60
C ASP A 1142 41.48 9.88 -29.24
N PRO A 1143 41.83 8.89 -30.09
CA PRO A 1143 42.98 8.03 -29.87
C PRO A 1143 44.35 8.71 -30.05
N GLU A 1144 44.41 9.92 -30.63
CA GLU A 1144 45.66 10.68 -30.87
C GLU A 1144 45.81 11.88 -29.90
N ASP A 1145 45.12 11.88 -28.75
CA ASP A 1145 45.22 12.97 -27.77
C ASP A 1145 46.65 13.07 -27.19
N PRO A 1146 47.38 14.20 -27.39
CA PRO A 1146 48.77 14.35 -26.97
C PRO A 1146 48.97 14.42 -25.44
N ASN A 1147 47.89 14.47 -24.65
CA ASN A 1147 47.95 14.42 -23.19
C ASN A 1147 47.86 12.97 -22.67
N GLU A 1148 47.43 12.00 -23.48
CA GLU A 1148 47.25 10.62 -23.05
C GLU A 1148 48.57 9.84 -23.11
N GLN A 1149 49.00 9.32 -21.96
CA GLN A 1149 50.30 8.67 -21.76
C GLN A 1149 50.19 7.15 -21.79
N HIS A 1150 49.00 6.59 -21.53
CA HIS A 1150 48.75 5.14 -21.49
C HIS A 1150 47.46 4.76 -22.26
N PRO A 1151 47.40 4.98 -23.58
CA PRO A 1151 46.23 4.64 -24.40
C PRO A 1151 45.93 3.13 -24.42
N ASP A 1152 46.89 2.29 -24.04
CA ASP A 1152 46.73 0.84 -23.84
C ASP A 1152 45.95 0.46 -22.56
N LEU A 1153 45.81 1.40 -21.62
CA LEU A 1153 45.05 1.22 -20.36
C LEU A 1153 43.67 1.89 -20.38
N VAL A 1154 43.31 2.57 -21.47
CA VAL A 1154 42.03 3.29 -21.60
C VAL A 1154 40.89 2.30 -21.88
N HIS A 1155 40.15 1.91 -20.83
CA HIS A 1155 38.96 1.06 -20.98
C HIS A 1155 37.71 1.85 -21.36
N LYS A 1156 37.44 2.99 -20.69
CA LYS A 1156 36.32 3.89 -20.99
C LYS A 1156 36.86 5.24 -21.45
N LYS A 1157 36.11 5.91 -22.33
CA LYS A 1157 36.43 7.22 -22.93
C LYS A 1157 35.35 8.24 -22.55
N ASN A 1158 35.70 9.52 -22.64
CA ASN A 1158 34.88 10.67 -22.24
C ASN A 1158 34.52 10.62 -20.75
N ILE A 1159 35.53 10.31 -19.91
CA ILE A 1159 35.42 10.22 -18.46
C ILE A 1159 36.55 11.01 -17.79
N TYR A 1160 36.44 11.23 -16.47
CA TYR A 1160 37.54 11.69 -15.64
C TYR A 1160 38.17 10.51 -14.87
N LYS A 1161 39.50 10.46 -14.85
CA LYS A 1161 40.34 9.46 -14.15
C LYS A 1161 40.06 9.47 -12.63
N ASP A 1162 40.13 8.32 -11.98
CA ASP A 1162 39.90 8.18 -10.52
C ASP A 1162 41.08 8.73 -9.69
N SER A 1163 42.28 8.57 -10.23
CA SER A 1163 43.53 9.10 -9.72
C SER A 1163 44.44 9.51 -10.88
N CYS A 1164 45.52 10.22 -10.57
CA CYS A 1164 46.60 10.49 -11.51
C CYS A 1164 47.94 10.12 -10.86
N GLY A 1165 48.69 9.22 -11.48
CA GLY A 1165 50.04 8.84 -11.06
C GLY A 1165 50.08 7.80 -9.93
N ALA A 1166 49.10 6.91 -9.84
CA ALA A 1166 49.12 5.81 -8.87
C ALA A 1166 50.25 4.79 -9.14
N SER A 1167 50.70 4.06 -8.10
CA SER A 1167 51.67 2.94 -8.22
C SER A 1167 51.23 1.80 -9.17
N SER A 1168 49.98 1.82 -9.61
CA SER A 1168 49.40 0.92 -10.59
C SER A 1168 48.59 1.75 -11.57
N HIS A 1169 49.17 2.12 -12.72
CA HIS A 1169 48.56 3.03 -13.70
C HIS A 1169 47.13 2.64 -14.11
N TRP A 1170 46.79 1.34 -14.14
CA TRP A 1170 45.42 0.88 -14.40
C TRP A 1170 44.37 1.43 -13.40
N CYS A 1171 44.77 1.77 -12.17
CA CYS A 1171 43.86 2.38 -11.19
C CYS A 1171 43.39 3.78 -11.62
N ASP A 1172 44.24 4.55 -12.30
CA ASP A 1172 43.92 5.89 -12.78
C ASP A 1172 42.73 5.85 -13.78
N TYR A 1173 42.70 4.87 -14.68
CA TYR A 1173 41.72 4.74 -15.77
C TYR A 1173 40.37 4.11 -15.38
N GLN A 1174 40.16 3.83 -14.08
CA GLN A 1174 38.92 3.19 -13.62
C GLN A 1174 37.78 4.18 -13.50
N LEU A 1175 36.66 3.91 -14.21
CA LEU A 1175 35.43 4.67 -14.02
C LEU A 1175 34.86 4.39 -12.61
N ARG A 1176 34.92 5.41 -11.76
CA ARG A 1176 34.45 5.42 -10.36
C ARG A 1176 33.67 6.70 -10.06
N PRO A 1177 32.78 6.73 -9.05
CA PRO A 1177 31.95 7.90 -8.77
C PRO A 1177 32.71 9.09 -8.14
N ASN A 1178 33.99 8.92 -7.80
CA ASN A 1178 34.76 9.88 -7.00
C ASN A 1178 34.90 11.27 -7.66
N PHE A 1179 34.97 11.35 -8.99
CA PHE A 1179 35.06 12.64 -9.68
C PHE A 1179 33.83 13.53 -9.46
N THR A 1180 32.66 12.95 -9.12
CA THR A 1180 31.45 13.74 -8.81
C THR A 1180 31.62 14.61 -7.56
N ILE A 1181 32.45 14.19 -6.59
CA ILE A 1181 32.79 14.99 -5.42
C ILE A 1181 33.58 16.23 -5.86
N ALA A 1182 34.55 16.06 -6.76
CA ALA A 1182 35.32 17.18 -7.32
C ALA A 1182 34.44 18.14 -8.12
N MET A 1183 33.48 17.63 -8.92
CA MET A 1183 32.49 18.46 -9.64
C MET A 1183 31.60 19.27 -8.70
N VAL A 1184 31.20 18.72 -7.55
CA VAL A 1184 30.35 19.42 -6.57
C VAL A 1184 31.12 20.53 -5.84
N VAL A 1185 32.35 20.26 -5.38
CA VAL A 1185 33.10 21.23 -4.57
C VAL A 1185 33.86 22.27 -5.41
N ALA A 1186 34.30 21.89 -6.61
CA ALA A 1186 35.12 22.72 -7.50
C ALA A 1186 34.68 22.59 -8.98
N PRO A 1187 33.42 22.95 -9.32
CA PRO A 1187 32.90 22.85 -10.69
C PRO A 1187 33.71 23.66 -11.70
N GLU A 1188 34.44 24.69 -11.28
CA GLU A 1188 35.34 25.48 -12.15
C GLU A 1188 36.59 24.72 -12.65
N LEU A 1189 36.78 23.46 -12.25
CA LEU A 1189 37.79 22.57 -12.82
C LEU A 1189 37.34 21.89 -14.13
N PHE A 1190 36.05 21.97 -14.47
CA PHE A 1190 35.44 21.14 -15.50
C PHE A 1190 34.91 21.98 -16.68
N THR A 1191 35.24 21.58 -17.91
CA THR A 1191 34.59 22.08 -19.12
C THR A 1191 33.15 21.56 -19.17
N VAL A 1192 32.16 22.43 -19.42
CA VAL A 1192 30.73 22.09 -19.26
C VAL A 1192 30.31 20.90 -20.12
N GLU A 1193 30.74 20.87 -21.38
CA GLU A 1193 30.45 19.81 -22.34
C GLU A 1193 31.03 18.46 -21.88
N ARG A 1194 32.32 18.45 -21.47
CA ARG A 1194 33.01 17.27 -20.93
C ARG A 1194 32.38 16.77 -19.63
N ALA A 1195 31.90 17.67 -18.79
CA ALA A 1195 31.22 17.33 -17.55
C ALA A 1195 29.90 16.58 -17.82
N TRP A 1196 29.11 17.03 -18.80
CA TRP A 1196 27.87 16.33 -19.19
C TRP A 1196 28.16 14.95 -19.78
N GLU A 1197 29.12 14.81 -20.69
CA GLU A 1197 29.50 13.49 -21.25
C GLU A 1197 29.91 12.50 -20.15
N ALA A 1198 30.76 12.91 -19.21
CA ALA A 1198 31.19 12.06 -18.10
C ALA A 1198 30.04 11.72 -17.13
N LEU A 1199 29.07 12.63 -16.94
CA LEU A 1199 27.89 12.39 -16.10
C LEU A 1199 26.88 11.46 -16.78
N GLU A 1200 26.70 11.52 -18.11
CA GLU A 1200 25.88 10.56 -18.86
C GLU A 1200 26.48 9.14 -18.78
N VAL A 1201 27.80 9.01 -18.94
CA VAL A 1201 28.50 7.72 -18.77
C VAL A 1201 28.38 7.20 -17.34
N ALA A 1202 28.49 8.06 -16.32
CA ALA A 1202 28.26 7.68 -14.93
C ALA A 1202 26.79 7.32 -14.63
N GLN A 1203 25.82 7.92 -15.35
CA GLN A 1203 24.40 7.60 -15.21
C GLN A 1203 24.08 6.19 -15.77
N ASP A 1204 24.64 5.81 -16.93
CA ASP A 1204 24.49 4.45 -17.49
C ASP A 1204 25.24 3.40 -16.65
N LYS A 1205 26.52 3.65 -16.37
CA LYS A 1205 27.42 2.64 -15.79
C LYS A 1205 27.39 2.59 -14.28
N LEU A 1206 27.35 3.71 -13.57
CA LEU A 1206 27.56 3.75 -12.11
C LEU A 1206 26.28 3.94 -11.30
N LEU A 1207 25.21 4.53 -11.83
CA LEU A 1207 23.98 4.73 -11.06
C LEU A 1207 23.31 3.40 -10.72
N GLY A 1208 22.98 3.20 -9.44
CA GLY A 1208 22.18 2.11 -8.92
C GLY A 1208 20.88 2.61 -8.27
N PRO A 1209 19.95 1.71 -7.89
CA PRO A 1209 18.61 2.08 -7.46
C PRO A 1209 18.53 2.84 -6.12
N LEU A 1210 19.59 2.79 -5.30
CA LEU A 1210 19.68 3.47 -3.99
C LEU A 1210 21.04 4.16 -3.74
N GLY A 1211 21.94 4.16 -4.72
CA GLY A 1211 23.31 4.65 -4.56
C GLY A 1211 24.22 4.30 -5.75
N MET A 1212 25.40 4.91 -5.80
CA MET A 1212 26.38 4.69 -6.86
C MET A 1212 27.16 3.39 -6.66
N LYS A 1213 27.40 2.66 -7.75
CA LYS A 1213 28.41 1.58 -7.81
C LYS A 1213 29.79 2.21 -7.61
N THR A 1214 30.65 1.57 -6.83
CA THR A 1214 31.99 2.07 -6.50
C THR A 1214 33.02 1.90 -7.62
N LEU A 1215 32.69 1.09 -8.63
CA LEU A 1215 33.47 0.78 -9.83
C LEU A 1215 32.51 0.40 -10.96
N ASP A 1216 32.93 0.58 -12.21
CA ASP A 1216 32.28 0.04 -13.41
C ASP A 1216 32.10 -1.50 -13.30
N PRO A 1217 30.92 -2.07 -13.67
CA PRO A 1217 30.75 -3.52 -13.76
C PRO A 1217 31.49 -4.20 -14.91
N GLU A 1218 31.97 -3.44 -15.90
CA GLU A 1218 32.73 -3.90 -17.06
C GLU A 1218 34.26 -3.80 -16.83
#